data_AF-A0A9R0SZP1-F1
#
_entry.id   AF-A0A9R0SZP1-F1
#
_cell.length_a   1.000
_cell.length_b   1.000
_cell.length_c   1.000
_cell.angle_alpha   90.00
_cell.angle_beta   90.00
_cell.angle_gamma   90.00
#
_symmetry.space_group_name_H-M   'P 1'
#
loop_
_entity.id
_entity.type
_entity.pdbx_description
1 polymer ?
#
loop_
_entity_poly.entity_id
_entity_poly.type
_entity_poly.pdbx_seq_one_letter_code
_entity_poly.pdbx_strand_id
1 'polypeptide(L)'
;MAQDHRTIKVARDEDLRSQIGSGGFYFDLVDFDRVRAFQVPVGTTVILFMEELVKELGTPVKFQRLWLCQRRQNGTRRPSRPLNSKEKKLSIGRVFSADVKLFLEVLNPCSPRNLNREYLLVFLKFYDPEQTQLRYIGTLFVSCSSRPLDILPKLRSVAGFCADEEIELYEEIKFEPNVMCEALDIHHTFTVNQIENGDIICFQKRPKSCNQHLYPSVKLFLEHVHKLTECTQLRHERDNAMRQVDEFRGQNDLVHLQIEEAKKECNQLRHERDNAMRQVDEFQGQNDLVRLQIEEAKKECDQLRHERDNAVRQIDALLTQNTVGRIQIEEAKMECGQLKHERDSAARQVDELRDRNSQFILEFRLTCLEQATEHFKDLCKMEDTEYGCVYKGIINNTMVAIKLSKSESLFQQEISVLRQGGRHANIVTFVGMCSEASALVYEWLPKGNLEDRIVCADGTPPLSWHNRTQIIGEVCCALLFLHSHKPNASVHGDLRPCNILIGANYRSKLYNFGMSTLCLQPGSCPPNLTARLPYMDPEFLTIGDLTPLSDVYSLGVVILRLLTGMPPLAIAKKVKEAFQSDNLHLLIDKSAGDWPYTQAKQLALLGLRCVEMTREKRPDLTEVWTVVEALVRKPPAPSCPAHFICPILQEIMNDPQMASDGFTYEAEAIRRWLDGGSNRSPMTNLALPNRALIPNRALRSSIQEYLQASVALAVRSLNLNL
;
A
#
# COMPACT_ATOMS: atom_id res chain seq x y z
N MET A 1 37.78 -0.57 42.62
CA MET A 1 39.20 -0.70 42.23
C MET A 1 39.49 -2.18 42.13
N ALA A 2 39.76 -2.71 40.93
CA ALA A 2 40.18 -4.10 40.80
C ALA A 2 41.48 -4.26 41.59
N GLN A 3 41.48 -5.08 42.64
CA GLN A 3 42.72 -5.44 43.32
C GLN A 3 43.60 -6.15 42.31
N ASP A 4 44.82 -5.67 42.13
CA ASP A 4 45.79 -6.31 41.25
C ASP A 4 46.20 -7.66 41.87
N HIS A 5 46.14 -8.74 41.10
CA HIS A 5 46.46 -10.10 41.55
C HIS A 5 47.67 -10.64 40.80
N ARG A 6 48.44 -11.53 41.44
CA ARG A 6 49.50 -12.31 40.80
C ARG A 6 49.09 -13.77 40.71
N THR A 7 49.37 -14.39 39.58
CA THR A 7 49.24 -15.85 39.46
C THR A 7 50.48 -16.50 40.05
N ILE A 8 50.28 -17.29 41.10
CA ILE A 8 51.34 -18.09 41.73
C ILE A 8 51.03 -19.56 41.48
N LYS A 9 51.94 -20.27 40.82
CA LYS A 9 51.82 -21.72 40.59
C LYS A 9 52.77 -22.45 41.52
N VAL A 10 52.26 -23.35 42.37
CA VAL A 10 53.06 -24.03 43.41
C VAL A 10 53.07 -25.53 43.16
N ALA A 11 54.20 -26.05 42.71
CA ALA A 11 54.42 -27.48 42.51
C ALA A 11 54.90 -28.16 43.80
N ARG A 12 54.55 -29.43 44.00
CA ARG A 12 54.96 -30.30 45.12
C ARG A 12 55.48 -31.64 44.59
N ASP A 13 56.07 -32.44 45.48
CA ASP A 13 56.49 -33.81 45.16
C ASP A 13 55.35 -34.68 44.58
N GLU A 14 54.10 -34.44 45.01
CA GLU A 14 52.90 -35.11 44.46
C GLU A 14 52.66 -34.76 42.99
N ASP A 15 52.91 -33.52 42.59
CA ASP A 15 52.76 -33.07 41.20
C ASP A 15 53.83 -33.73 40.31
N LEU A 16 55.05 -33.88 40.83
CA LEU A 16 56.12 -34.62 40.14
C LEU A 16 55.74 -36.07 39.89
N ARG A 17 55.19 -36.76 40.90
CA ARG A 17 54.82 -38.18 40.80
C ARG A 17 53.58 -38.43 39.96
N SER A 18 52.62 -37.51 39.96
CA SER A 18 51.37 -37.66 39.20
C SER A 18 51.54 -37.36 37.72
N GLN A 19 52.41 -36.41 37.36
CA GLN A 19 52.60 -35.99 35.97
C GLN A 19 53.56 -36.89 35.20
N ILE A 20 54.46 -37.59 35.89
CA ILE A 20 55.46 -38.44 35.25
C ILE A 20 55.11 -39.91 35.52
N GLY A 21 54.83 -40.66 34.45
CA GLY A 21 54.55 -42.10 34.51
C GLY A 21 53.08 -42.51 34.35
N SER A 22 52.11 -41.58 34.28
CA SER A 22 50.71 -41.94 33.98
C SER A 22 50.06 -41.03 32.93
N GLY A 23 49.68 -41.60 31.78
CA GLY A 23 48.63 -41.08 30.91
C GLY A 23 48.92 -39.90 29.96
N GLY A 24 50.13 -39.35 29.89
CA GLY A 24 50.43 -38.33 28.86
C GLY A 24 51.54 -37.33 29.21
N PHE A 25 52.78 -37.81 29.06
CA PHE A 25 54.01 -37.15 28.59
C PHE A 25 54.29 -35.69 28.96
N TYR A 26 54.76 -35.48 30.19
CA TYR A 26 55.70 -34.40 30.51
C TYR A 26 56.98 -35.01 31.08
N PHE A 27 58.13 -34.75 30.46
CA PHE A 27 59.40 -35.39 30.83
C PHE A 27 60.46 -34.41 31.33
N ASP A 28 60.14 -33.13 31.45
CA ASP A 28 60.92 -32.20 32.28
C ASP A 28 60.48 -32.36 33.78
N LEU A 29 60.75 -31.42 34.68
CA LEU A 29 60.48 -31.62 36.12
C LEU A 29 58.99 -31.67 36.48
N VAL A 30 58.26 -30.63 36.07
CA VAL A 30 56.81 -30.47 36.28
C VAL A 30 56.22 -29.56 35.22
N ASP A 31 55.08 -29.95 34.65
CA ASP A 31 54.24 -29.12 33.81
C ASP A 31 53.48 -28.13 34.70
N PHE A 32 54.03 -26.92 34.83
CA PHE A 32 53.38 -25.87 35.60
C PHE A 32 52.01 -25.45 35.05
N ASP A 33 51.63 -25.81 33.82
CA ASP A 33 50.29 -25.54 33.30
C ASP A 33 49.23 -26.49 33.85
N ARG A 34 49.66 -27.67 34.34
CA ARG A 34 48.82 -28.61 35.08
C ARG A 34 48.92 -28.47 36.60
N VAL A 35 49.85 -27.65 37.09
CA VAL A 35 49.99 -27.33 38.52
C VAL A 35 48.93 -26.32 38.95
N ARG A 36 48.41 -26.49 40.18
CA ARG A 36 47.46 -25.57 40.79
C ARG A 36 47.98 -24.13 40.77
N ALA A 37 47.18 -23.25 40.17
CA ALA A 37 47.40 -21.81 40.15
C ALA A 37 46.58 -21.12 41.24
N PHE A 38 47.21 -20.21 41.98
CA PHE A 38 46.62 -19.38 43.01
C PHE A 38 46.60 -17.93 42.54
N GLN A 39 45.44 -17.28 42.60
CA GLN A 39 45.31 -15.85 42.31
C GLN A 39 45.42 -15.08 43.62
N VAL A 40 46.58 -14.45 43.84
CA VAL A 40 46.91 -13.85 45.14
C VAL A 40 46.98 -12.32 45.01
N PRO A 41 46.24 -11.54 45.82
CA PRO A 41 46.33 -10.09 45.80
C PRO A 41 47.77 -9.60 46.04
N VAL A 42 48.22 -8.59 45.27
CA VAL A 42 49.59 -8.05 45.38
C VAL A 42 49.95 -7.51 46.77
N GLY A 43 48.92 -7.10 47.54
CA GLY A 43 49.06 -6.60 48.92
C GLY A 43 49.24 -7.68 49.98
N THR A 44 48.89 -8.94 49.69
CA THR A 44 49.03 -10.07 50.63
C THR A 44 50.51 -10.34 50.90
N THR A 45 50.88 -10.65 52.14
CA THR A 45 52.26 -11.04 52.48
C THR A 45 52.54 -12.49 52.12
N VAL A 46 53.80 -12.83 51.82
CA VAL A 46 54.19 -14.21 51.52
C VAL A 46 53.82 -15.17 52.65
N ILE A 47 53.95 -14.75 53.93
CA ILE A 47 53.56 -15.59 55.07
C ILE A 47 52.05 -15.87 55.12
N LEU A 48 51.21 -14.88 54.80
CA LEU A 48 49.75 -15.07 54.72
C LEU A 48 49.39 -16.00 53.56
N PHE A 49 50.09 -15.89 52.42
CA PHE A 49 49.95 -16.86 51.33
C PHE A 49 50.37 -18.27 51.75
N MET A 50 51.45 -18.43 52.52
CA MET A 50 51.83 -19.74 53.06
C MET A 50 50.76 -20.33 54.00
N GLU A 51 50.05 -19.49 54.76
CA GLU A 51 48.89 -19.92 55.57
C GLU A 51 47.71 -20.36 54.69
N GLU A 52 47.49 -19.69 53.56
CA GLU A 52 46.51 -20.11 52.55
C GLU A 52 46.85 -21.48 51.96
N LEU A 53 48.13 -21.74 51.67
CA LEU A 53 48.60 -23.07 51.25
C LEU A 53 48.33 -24.14 52.32
N VAL A 54 48.26 -23.81 53.62
CA VAL A 54 47.88 -24.79 54.65
C VAL A 54 46.45 -25.27 54.44
N LYS A 55 45.53 -24.36 54.11
CA LYS A 55 44.11 -24.68 53.91
C LYS A 55 43.92 -25.56 52.68
N GLU A 56 44.62 -25.23 51.60
CA GLU A 56 44.46 -25.91 50.31
C GLU A 56 45.28 -27.20 50.21
N LEU A 57 46.50 -27.21 50.75
CA LEU A 57 47.47 -28.31 50.57
C LEU A 57 47.78 -29.09 51.86
N GLY A 58 47.18 -28.72 52.99
CA GLY A 58 47.24 -29.46 54.25
C GLY A 58 48.58 -29.44 55.00
N THR A 59 49.61 -28.77 54.48
CA THR A 59 50.95 -28.75 55.10
C THR A 59 51.11 -27.52 56.00
N PRO A 60 51.34 -27.65 57.32
CA PRO A 60 51.53 -26.50 58.21
C PRO A 60 52.72 -25.62 57.82
N VAL A 61 52.63 -24.29 57.98
CA VAL A 61 53.67 -23.31 57.60
C VAL A 61 55.08 -23.67 58.12
N LYS A 62 55.18 -24.22 59.33
CA LYS A 62 56.46 -24.64 59.94
C LYS A 62 57.18 -25.77 59.19
N PHE A 63 56.44 -26.54 58.38
CA PHE A 63 56.96 -27.61 57.53
C PHE A 63 57.04 -27.21 56.05
N GLN A 64 56.80 -25.95 55.71
CA GLN A 64 56.87 -25.47 54.34
C GLN A 64 58.19 -24.75 54.05
N ARG A 65 58.88 -25.16 52.98
CA ARG A 65 59.94 -24.36 52.36
C ARG A 65 59.63 -24.12 50.89
N LEU A 66 59.35 -22.86 50.55
CA LEU A 66 59.11 -22.43 49.18
C LEU A 66 60.44 -22.13 48.48
N TRP A 67 60.66 -22.80 47.35
CA TRP A 67 61.76 -22.59 46.43
C TRP A 67 61.29 -21.78 45.23
N LEU A 68 62.04 -20.73 44.91
CA LEU A 68 61.82 -19.94 43.71
C LEU A 68 62.32 -20.70 42.48
N CYS A 69 61.45 -20.91 41.49
CA CYS A 69 61.86 -21.53 40.24
C CYS A 69 62.29 -20.47 39.22
N GLN A 70 63.53 -20.57 38.74
CA GLN A 70 64.10 -19.63 37.78
C GLN A 70 64.31 -20.29 36.42
N ARG A 71 64.19 -19.50 35.35
CA ARG A 71 64.52 -19.92 33.99
C ARG A 71 66.03 -19.77 33.78
N ARG A 72 66.70 -20.84 33.39
CA ARG A 72 68.14 -20.86 33.10
C ARG A 72 68.43 -20.49 31.64
N GLN A 73 69.70 -20.25 31.31
CA GLN A 73 70.14 -19.94 29.94
C GLN A 73 69.79 -21.04 28.93
N ASN A 74 69.86 -22.30 29.36
CA ASN A 74 69.48 -23.44 28.53
C ASN A 74 67.96 -23.56 28.31
N GLY A 75 67.15 -22.66 28.88
CA GLY A 75 65.69 -22.60 28.71
C GLY A 75 64.89 -23.40 29.73
N THR A 76 65.53 -24.29 30.51
CA THR A 76 64.87 -25.06 31.58
C THR A 76 64.43 -24.17 32.73
N ARG A 77 63.43 -24.61 33.49
CA ARG A 77 62.97 -23.92 34.69
C ARG A 77 63.06 -24.84 35.90
N ARG A 78 63.94 -24.50 36.84
CA ARG A 78 64.28 -25.35 38.00
C ARG A 78 64.20 -24.57 39.32
N PRO A 79 63.93 -25.23 40.46
CA PRO A 79 64.09 -24.63 41.79
C PRO A 79 65.53 -24.18 42.02
N SER A 80 65.78 -22.88 42.20
CA SER A 80 67.16 -22.37 42.32
C SER A 80 67.55 -22.04 43.76
N ARG A 81 66.66 -21.41 44.53
CA ARG A 81 66.91 -21.04 45.92
C ARG A 81 65.62 -21.00 46.75
N PRO A 82 65.68 -21.23 48.06
CA PRO A 82 64.56 -20.98 48.96
C PRO A 82 64.29 -19.47 49.13
N LEU A 83 63.03 -19.13 49.44
CA LEU A 83 62.66 -17.79 49.90
C LEU A 83 63.23 -17.53 51.29
N ASN A 84 63.89 -16.38 51.48
CA ASN A 84 64.52 -16.03 52.74
C ASN A 84 63.53 -15.41 53.75
N SER A 85 63.93 -15.31 55.02
CA SER A 85 63.07 -14.82 56.10
C SER A 85 62.63 -13.37 55.95
N LYS A 86 63.36 -12.53 55.19
CA LYS A 86 62.96 -11.15 54.90
C LYS A 86 61.87 -11.13 53.83
N GLU A 87 62.07 -11.88 52.74
CA GLU A 87 61.10 -12.03 51.64
C GLU A 87 59.76 -12.56 52.14
N LYS A 88 59.77 -13.53 53.09
CA LYS A 88 58.54 -14.08 53.68
C LYS A 88 57.64 -13.04 54.37
N LYS A 89 58.20 -11.91 54.83
CA LYS A 89 57.48 -10.83 55.52
C LYS A 89 56.97 -9.73 54.57
N LEU A 90 57.42 -9.71 53.32
CA LEU A 90 57.03 -8.71 52.33
C LEU A 90 55.75 -9.12 51.59
N SER A 91 55.11 -8.15 50.93
CA SER A 91 53.94 -8.39 50.08
C SER A 91 54.32 -9.09 48.77
N ILE A 92 53.41 -9.90 48.22
CA ILE A 92 53.57 -10.64 46.96
C ILE A 92 54.05 -9.71 45.85
N GLY A 93 53.45 -8.52 45.70
CA GLY A 93 53.85 -7.56 44.66
C GLY A 93 55.23 -6.93 44.84
N ARG A 94 55.80 -6.96 46.06
CA ARG A 94 57.18 -6.50 46.32
C ARG A 94 58.21 -7.60 46.10
N VAL A 95 57.83 -8.87 46.31
CA VAL A 95 58.73 -10.02 46.13
C VAL A 95 58.74 -10.53 44.69
N PHE A 96 57.58 -10.50 44.02
CA PHE A 96 57.41 -11.02 42.67
C PHE A 96 56.92 -9.92 41.72
N SER A 97 57.73 -9.62 40.70
CA SER A 97 57.43 -8.61 39.68
C SER A 97 56.45 -9.09 38.60
N ALA A 98 56.24 -10.40 38.48
CA ALA A 98 55.35 -11.05 37.52
C ALA A 98 54.82 -12.37 38.09
N ASP A 99 54.03 -13.09 37.30
CA ASP A 99 53.57 -14.44 37.64
C ASP A 99 54.75 -15.37 37.95
N VAL A 100 54.64 -16.08 39.07
CA VAL A 100 55.75 -16.83 39.65
C VAL A 100 55.43 -18.31 39.77
N LYS A 101 56.46 -19.12 39.52
CA LYS A 101 56.44 -20.57 39.67
C LYS A 101 57.29 -20.92 40.88
N LEU A 102 56.71 -21.63 41.83
CA LEU A 102 57.34 -22.04 43.09
C LEU A 102 57.32 -23.56 43.21
N PHE A 103 58.30 -24.10 43.94
CA PHE A 103 58.30 -25.48 44.38
C PHE A 103 58.22 -25.54 45.90
N LEU A 104 57.24 -26.25 46.43
CA LEU A 104 57.03 -26.42 47.87
C LEU A 104 57.67 -27.72 48.32
N GLU A 105 58.77 -27.58 49.06
CA GLU A 105 59.38 -28.67 49.81
C GLU A 105 58.65 -28.84 51.15
N VAL A 106 58.21 -30.07 51.43
CA VAL A 106 57.65 -30.46 52.73
C VAL A 106 58.78 -30.96 53.63
N LEU A 107 59.08 -30.19 54.68
CA LEU A 107 60.19 -30.49 55.60
C LEU A 107 59.91 -31.76 56.41
N ASN A 108 60.84 -32.70 56.36
CA ASN A 108 60.85 -33.90 57.19
C ASN A 108 62.07 -33.89 58.14
N PRO A 109 62.20 -34.84 59.10
CA PRO A 109 63.33 -34.86 60.02
C PRO A 109 64.72 -34.93 59.35
N CYS A 110 64.79 -35.42 58.12
CA CYS A 110 66.01 -35.50 57.32
C CYS A 110 66.27 -34.23 56.48
N SER A 111 65.31 -33.29 56.40
CA SER A 111 65.50 -32.03 55.68
C SER A 111 66.51 -31.13 56.42
N PRO A 112 67.56 -30.62 55.76
CA PRO A 112 68.54 -29.76 56.41
C PRO A 112 67.88 -28.46 56.86
N ARG A 113 67.93 -28.11 58.16
CA ARG A 113 67.23 -26.93 58.71
C ARG A 113 67.81 -25.60 58.22
N ASN A 114 69.14 -25.52 58.12
CA ASN A 114 69.87 -24.37 57.60
C ASN A 114 70.51 -24.74 56.27
N LEU A 115 69.98 -24.17 55.18
CA LEU A 115 70.59 -24.28 53.85
C LEU A 115 71.72 -23.26 53.75
N ASN A 116 72.92 -23.66 54.16
CA ASN A 116 74.15 -22.95 53.79
C ASN A 116 74.51 -23.32 52.33
N ARG A 117 75.54 -22.70 51.74
CA ARG A 117 76.05 -23.05 50.39
C ARG A 117 76.58 -24.49 50.25
N GLU A 118 76.44 -25.31 51.30
CA GLU A 118 76.96 -26.68 51.38
C GLU A 118 75.98 -27.74 50.85
N TYR A 119 74.68 -27.47 50.78
CA TYR A 119 73.68 -28.48 50.37
C TYR A 119 72.98 -28.09 49.07
N LEU A 120 72.77 -29.09 48.21
CA LEU A 120 72.05 -28.99 46.95
C LEU A 120 70.78 -29.82 47.00
N LEU A 121 69.66 -29.23 46.57
CA LEU A 121 68.43 -29.96 46.29
C LEU A 121 68.51 -30.51 44.87
N VAL A 122 68.65 -31.84 44.74
CA VAL A 122 68.61 -32.53 43.44
C VAL A 122 67.33 -33.35 43.32
N PHE A 123 66.90 -33.55 42.09
CA PHE A 123 65.75 -34.37 41.74
C PHE A 123 66.25 -35.68 41.16
N LEU A 124 65.56 -36.77 41.48
CA LEU A 124 65.94 -38.12 41.08
C LEU A 124 64.91 -38.66 40.11
N LYS A 125 65.38 -39.28 39.02
CA LYS A 125 64.55 -40.09 38.11
C LYS A 125 65.15 -41.48 37.96
N PHE A 126 64.40 -42.52 38.31
CA PHE A 126 64.81 -43.90 38.06
C PHE A 126 64.22 -44.35 36.73
N TYR A 127 65.07 -44.62 35.75
CA TYR A 127 64.67 -45.29 34.51
C TYR A 127 64.93 -46.78 34.60
N ASP A 128 63.93 -47.56 34.22
CA ASP A 128 64.01 -49.01 34.16
C ASP A 128 64.07 -49.50 32.70
N PRO A 129 65.23 -50.00 32.23
CA PRO A 129 65.39 -50.46 30.85
C PRO A 129 64.58 -51.71 30.49
N GLU A 130 64.20 -52.54 31.48
CA GLU A 130 63.42 -53.77 31.24
C GLU A 130 61.96 -53.45 30.93
N GLN A 131 61.39 -52.45 31.62
CA GLN A 131 60.00 -52.04 31.45
C GLN A 131 59.85 -50.79 30.57
N THR A 132 60.95 -50.20 30.10
CA THR A 132 60.97 -48.98 29.28
C THR A 132 60.16 -47.84 29.88
N GLN A 133 60.29 -47.62 31.20
CA GLN A 133 59.52 -46.62 31.93
C GLN A 133 60.31 -45.99 33.08
N LEU A 134 59.90 -44.77 33.49
CA LEU A 134 60.38 -44.13 34.70
C LEU A 134 59.60 -44.69 35.91
N ARG A 135 60.29 -45.31 36.86
CA ARG A 135 59.65 -45.99 38.01
C ARG A 135 59.69 -45.21 39.32
N TYR A 136 60.63 -44.28 39.48
CA TYR A 136 60.74 -43.48 40.69
C TYR A 136 61.10 -42.04 40.40
N ILE A 137 60.44 -41.13 41.13
CA ILE A 137 60.74 -39.71 41.13
C ILE A 137 60.69 -39.17 42.55
N GLY A 138 61.71 -38.40 42.90
CA GLY A 138 61.80 -37.82 44.21
C GLY A 138 62.87 -36.74 44.30
N THR A 139 63.07 -36.27 45.52
CA THR A 139 64.02 -35.23 45.87
C THR A 139 65.08 -35.81 46.82
N LEU A 140 66.31 -35.32 46.72
CA LEU A 140 67.40 -35.66 47.61
C LEU A 140 68.25 -34.43 47.90
N PHE A 141 68.65 -34.27 49.16
CA PHE A 141 69.68 -33.30 49.53
C PHE A 141 71.05 -33.97 49.51
N VAL A 142 71.99 -33.36 48.80
CA VAL A 142 73.38 -33.80 48.71
C VAL A 142 74.32 -32.69 49.15
N SER A 143 75.47 -33.05 49.73
CA SER A 143 76.52 -32.07 50.03
C SER A 143 77.29 -31.71 48.76
N CYS A 144 77.54 -30.44 48.50
CA CYS A 144 78.27 -29.98 47.31
C CYS A 144 79.71 -30.56 47.23
N SER A 145 80.30 -30.90 48.38
CA SER A 145 81.61 -31.53 48.50
C SER A 145 81.58 -33.06 48.50
N SER A 146 80.39 -33.68 48.56
CA SER A 146 80.25 -35.14 48.44
C SER A 146 80.31 -35.60 46.98
N ARG A 147 80.56 -36.89 46.77
CA ARG A 147 80.61 -37.52 45.45
C ARG A 147 79.31 -38.28 45.16
N PRO A 148 78.91 -38.45 43.89
CA PRO A 148 77.76 -39.27 43.55
C PRO A 148 77.88 -40.73 44.03
N LEU A 149 79.11 -41.26 44.13
CA LEU A 149 79.36 -42.57 44.75
C LEU A 149 78.78 -42.68 46.17
N ASP A 150 78.81 -41.59 46.95
CA ASP A 150 78.39 -41.58 48.35
C ASP A 150 76.86 -41.71 48.51
N ILE A 151 76.08 -41.43 47.44
CA ILE A 151 74.61 -41.56 47.46
C ILE A 151 74.09 -42.89 46.87
N LEU A 152 74.96 -43.71 46.26
CA LEU A 152 74.54 -44.98 45.63
C LEU A 152 73.79 -45.93 46.58
N PRO A 153 74.18 -46.11 47.86
CA PRO A 153 73.42 -46.97 48.78
C PRO A 153 71.97 -46.51 48.95
N LYS A 154 71.75 -45.18 48.95
CA LYS A 154 70.40 -44.61 49.04
C LYS A 154 69.61 -44.86 47.76
N LEU A 155 70.23 -44.69 46.60
CA LEU A 155 69.59 -44.96 45.31
C LEU A 155 69.21 -46.44 45.15
N ARG A 156 70.07 -47.37 45.57
CA ARG A 156 69.75 -48.81 45.61
C ARG A 156 68.53 -49.10 46.48
N SER A 157 68.49 -48.54 47.68
CA SER A 157 67.36 -48.69 48.60
C SER A 157 66.06 -48.17 48.00
N VAL A 158 66.11 -47.03 47.31
CA VAL A 158 64.93 -46.40 46.69
C VAL A 158 64.43 -47.17 45.47
N ALA A 159 65.34 -47.75 44.68
CA ALA A 159 64.99 -48.56 43.51
C ALA A 159 64.74 -50.05 43.83
N GLY A 160 64.95 -50.48 45.07
CA GLY A 160 64.81 -51.88 45.47
C GLY A 160 65.90 -52.80 44.92
N PHE A 161 67.09 -52.27 44.65
CA PHE A 161 68.23 -53.04 44.12
C PHE A 161 68.99 -53.77 45.23
N CYS A 162 69.60 -54.92 44.90
CA CYS A 162 70.54 -55.60 45.79
C CYS A 162 71.79 -54.73 46.03
N ALA A 163 72.48 -54.95 47.16
CA ALA A 163 73.57 -54.09 47.62
C ALA A 163 74.79 -54.06 46.67
N ASP A 164 74.97 -55.13 45.90
CA ASP A 164 76.03 -55.38 44.93
C ASP A 164 75.70 -54.88 43.51
N GLU A 165 74.47 -54.42 43.26
CA GLU A 165 74.07 -53.99 41.92
C GLU A 165 74.78 -52.69 41.50
N GLU A 166 75.28 -52.69 40.26
CA GLU A 166 75.90 -51.53 39.63
C GLU A 166 74.83 -50.55 39.11
N ILE A 167 75.00 -49.27 39.45
CA ILE A 167 74.10 -48.18 39.04
C ILE A 167 74.88 -47.22 38.15
N GLU A 168 74.27 -46.84 37.04
CA GLU A 168 74.75 -45.74 36.20
C GLU A 168 73.98 -44.47 36.53
N LEU A 169 74.70 -43.35 36.63
CA LEU A 169 74.13 -42.03 36.89
C LEU A 169 74.30 -41.14 35.67
N TYR A 170 73.27 -40.36 35.39
CA TYR A 170 73.22 -39.41 34.30
C TYR A 170 72.62 -38.10 34.80
N GLU A 171 73.11 -36.97 34.32
CA GLU A 171 72.46 -35.68 34.48
C GLU A 171 71.48 -35.46 33.32
N GLU A 172 70.23 -35.11 33.62
CA GLU A 172 69.28 -34.60 32.63
C GLU A 172 69.36 -33.07 32.62
N ILE A 173 70.20 -32.55 31.73
CA ILE A 173 70.45 -31.12 31.57
C ILE A 173 69.22 -30.43 30.97
N LYS A 174 68.60 -31.05 29.96
CA LYS A 174 67.48 -30.48 29.21
C LYS A 174 66.69 -31.56 28.47
N PHE A 175 65.35 -31.46 28.47
CA PHE A 175 64.48 -32.36 27.71
C PHE A 175 63.94 -31.71 26.41
N GLU A 176 63.50 -30.45 26.45
CA GLU A 176 62.98 -29.71 25.29
C GLU A 176 63.79 -28.44 24.99
N PRO A 177 64.06 -28.08 23.71
CA PRO A 177 63.53 -28.70 22.49
C PRO A 177 64.40 -29.86 21.97
N ASN A 178 65.51 -30.18 22.64
CA ASN A 178 66.34 -31.34 22.32
C ASN A 178 66.76 -31.98 23.63
N VAL A 179 66.76 -33.31 23.67
CA VAL A 179 67.20 -34.09 24.82
C VAL A 179 68.71 -33.98 24.96
N MET A 180 69.17 -33.50 26.12
CA MET A 180 70.56 -33.42 26.52
C MET A 180 70.71 -34.11 27.89
N CYS A 181 71.36 -35.26 27.86
CA CYS A 181 71.58 -36.13 29.01
C CYS A 181 73.00 -36.67 28.97
N GLU A 182 73.76 -36.46 30.03
CA GLU A 182 75.21 -36.73 30.11
C GLU A 182 75.51 -37.69 31.27
N ALA A 183 76.52 -38.54 31.13
CA ALA A 183 76.91 -39.46 32.20
C ALA A 183 77.62 -38.69 33.33
N LEU A 184 77.25 -38.98 34.58
CA LEU A 184 77.83 -38.32 35.74
C LEU A 184 79.07 -39.09 36.22
N ASP A 185 80.18 -38.39 36.47
CA ASP A 185 81.37 -39.01 37.04
C ASP A 185 81.18 -39.23 38.55
N ILE A 186 81.08 -40.49 38.94
CA ILE A 186 80.81 -40.90 40.32
C ILE A 186 81.96 -40.59 41.29
N HIS A 187 83.17 -40.36 40.79
CA HIS A 187 84.36 -40.11 41.60
C HIS A 187 84.64 -38.62 41.83
N HIS A 188 84.11 -37.75 40.98
CA HIS A 188 84.14 -36.31 41.18
C HIS A 188 83.08 -35.84 42.18
N THR A 189 83.31 -34.70 42.83
CA THR A 189 82.29 -34.11 43.72
C THR A 189 81.12 -33.57 42.90
N PHE A 190 79.96 -33.36 43.52
CA PHE A 190 78.81 -32.73 42.85
C PHE A 190 79.17 -31.35 42.28
N THR A 191 80.02 -30.58 42.97
CA THR A 191 80.50 -29.28 42.48
C THR A 191 81.34 -29.40 41.21
N VAL A 192 82.24 -30.40 41.13
CA VAL A 192 83.08 -30.61 39.93
C VAL A 192 82.24 -31.12 38.76
N ASN A 193 81.22 -31.92 39.03
CA ASN A 193 80.21 -32.30 38.04
C ASN A 193 79.24 -31.14 37.68
N GLN A 194 79.45 -29.92 38.19
CA GLN A 194 78.61 -28.74 37.94
C GLN A 194 77.13 -28.90 38.36
N ILE A 195 76.84 -29.81 39.29
CA ILE A 195 75.50 -30.02 39.80
C ILE A 195 75.11 -28.86 40.73
N GLU A 196 73.95 -28.28 40.46
CA GLU A 196 73.34 -27.16 41.15
C GLU A 196 71.95 -27.51 41.72
N ASN A 197 71.37 -26.58 42.48
CA ASN A 197 69.99 -26.72 42.96
C ASN A 197 69.03 -26.84 41.78
N GLY A 198 68.19 -27.88 41.84
CA GLY A 198 67.16 -28.13 40.85
C GLY A 198 67.57 -29.07 39.72
N ASP A 199 68.81 -29.55 39.70
CA ASP A 199 69.26 -30.51 38.68
C ASP A 199 68.63 -31.88 38.87
N ILE A 200 68.45 -32.58 37.75
CA ILE A 200 67.90 -33.91 37.71
C ILE A 200 69.03 -34.91 37.51
N ILE A 201 69.17 -35.83 38.46
CA ILE A 201 70.00 -37.01 38.34
C ILE A 201 69.09 -38.18 37.96
N CYS A 202 69.25 -38.63 36.73
CA CYS A 202 68.68 -39.87 36.26
C CYS A 202 69.60 -41.04 36.65
N PHE A 203 69.01 -42.16 37.06
CA PHE A 203 69.77 -43.34 37.35
C PHE A 203 69.08 -44.58 36.81
N GLN A 204 69.87 -45.60 36.50
CA GLN A 204 69.39 -46.89 36.01
C GLN A 204 70.29 -48.01 36.54
N LYS A 205 69.77 -49.23 36.53
CA LYS A 205 70.58 -50.43 36.72
C LYS A 205 71.52 -50.61 35.52
N ARG A 206 72.78 -50.97 35.76
CA ARG A 206 73.70 -51.28 34.65
C ARG A 206 73.18 -52.49 33.86
N PRO A 207 72.98 -52.37 32.54
CA PRO A 207 72.50 -53.48 31.73
C PRO A 207 73.51 -54.64 31.72
N LYS A 208 73.06 -55.88 31.95
CA LYS A 208 73.92 -57.08 31.87
C LYS A 208 74.37 -57.40 30.43
N SER A 209 73.64 -56.93 29.42
CA SER A 209 74.04 -56.93 28.00
C SER A 209 73.33 -55.82 27.21
N CYS A 210 74.01 -55.16 26.26
CA CYS A 210 73.43 -54.06 25.48
C CYS A 210 72.31 -54.48 24.49
N ASN A 211 72.17 -55.77 24.17
CA ASN A 211 71.26 -56.23 23.11
C ASN A 211 69.88 -56.71 23.61
N GLN A 212 69.60 -56.68 24.92
CA GLN A 212 68.35 -57.20 25.50
C GLN A 212 67.26 -56.14 25.71
N HIS A 213 67.58 -54.85 25.63
CA HIS A 213 66.65 -53.76 25.95
C HIS A 213 66.42 -52.85 24.74
N LEU A 214 65.17 -52.42 24.53
CA LEU A 214 64.79 -51.56 23.40
C LEU A 214 65.47 -50.17 23.48
N TYR A 215 65.61 -49.65 24.70
CA TYR A 215 66.38 -48.43 25.01
C TYR A 215 67.29 -48.70 26.20
N PRO A 216 68.56 -49.10 25.98
CA PRO A 216 69.45 -49.56 27.04
C PRO A 216 70.01 -48.44 27.93
N SER A 217 69.83 -47.17 27.56
CA SER A 217 70.25 -46.02 28.36
C SER A 217 69.13 -45.00 28.52
N VAL A 218 69.19 -44.24 29.63
CA VAL A 218 68.31 -43.09 29.91
C VAL A 218 68.24 -42.15 28.71
N LYS A 219 69.39 -41.83 28.11
CA LYS A 219 69.48 -40.90 26.97
C LYS A 219 68.65 -41.38 25.78
N LEU A 220 68.81 -42.64 25.37
CA LEU A 220 68.08 -43.20 24.23
C LEU A 220 66.58 -43.27 24.49
N PHE A 221 66.17 -43.59 25.71
CA PHE A 221 64.77 -43.59 26.11
C PHE A 221 64.16 -42.17 26.02
N LEU A 222 64.83 -41.17 26.60
CA LEU A 222 64.36 -39.78 26.54
C LEU A 222 64.28 -39.27 25.09
N GLU A 223 65.26 -39.59 24.23
CA GLU A 223 65.23 -39.24 22.80
C GLU A 223 64.06 -39.87 22.05
N HIS A 224 63.73 -41.14 22.31
CA HIS A 224 62.60 -41.82 21.69
C HIS A 224 61.27 -41.17 22.08
N VAL A 225 61.10 -40.93 23.38
CA VAL A 225 59.93 -40.28 23.95
C VAL A 225 59.72 -38.89 23.32
N HIS A 226 60.78 -38.09 23.21
CA HIS A 226 60.71 -36.76 22.61
C HIS A 226 60.15 -36.80 21.18
N LYS A 227 60.59 -37.75 20.34
CA LYS A 227 60.09 -37.93 18.97
C LYS A 227 58.62 -38.34 18.90
N LEU A 228 58.15 -39.16 19.85
CA LEU A 228 56.74 -39.54 19.93
C LEU A 228 55.84 -38.33 20.22
N THR A 229 56.24 -37.48 21.17
CA THR A 229 55.50 -36.25 21.52
C THR A 229 55.38 -35.31 20.32
N GLU A 230 56.48 -35.07 19.60
CA GLU A 230 56.49 -34.25 18.37
C GLU A 230 55.53 -34.80 17.29
N CYS A 231 55.56 -36.11 17.04
CA CYS A 231 54.65 -36.74 16.07
C CYS A 231 53.17 -36.60 16.46
N THR A 232 52.84 -36.71 17.75
CA THR A 232 51.45 -36.55 18.22
C THR A 232 50.96 -35.11 18.09
N GLN A 233 51.82 -34.13 18.35
CA GLN A 233 51.50 -32.71 18.20
C GLN A 233 51.22 -32.36 16.73
N LEU A 234 52.09 -32.80 15.81
CA LEU A 234 51.92 -32.58 14.38
C LEU A 234 50.62 -33.22 13.83
N ARG A 235 50.25 -34.40 14.32
CA ARG A 235 48.96 -35.04 13.95
C ARG A 235 47.77 -34.21 14.41
N HIS A 236 47.80 -33.69 15.65
CA HIS A 236 46.73 -32.85 16.18
C HIS A 236 46.61 -31.52 15.42
N GLU A 237 47.73 -30.88 15.09
CA GLU A 237 47.76 -29.66 14.27
C GLU A 237 47.17 -29.90 12.88
N ARG A 238 47.53 -31.00 12.22
CA ARG A 238 46.94 -31.41 10.94
C ARG A 238 45.43 -31.60 11.03
N ASP A 239 44.95 -32.32 12.04
CA ASP A 239 43.52 -32.62 12.19
C ASP A 239 42.70 -31.36 12.52
N ASN A 240 43.29 -30.40 13.26
CA ASN A 240 42.70 -29.08 13.47
C ASN A 240 42.65 -28.27 12.17
N ALA A 241 43.73 -28.25 11.39
CA ALA A 241 43.78 -27.56 10.10
C ALA A 241 42.75 -28.15 9.11
N MET A 242 42.59 -29.48 9.09
CA MET A 242 41.61 -30.14 8.22
C MET A 242 40.16 -29.76 8.59
N ARG A 243 39.85 -29.69 9.89
CA ARG A 243 38.53 -29.19 10.36
C ARG A 243 38.28 -27.74 9.94
N GLN A 244 39.28 -26.87 10.02
CA GLN A 244 39.14 -25.49 9.54
C GLN A 244 38.90 -25.44 8.03
N VAL A 245 39.59 -26.26 7.24
CA VAL A 245 39.38 -26.34 5.78
C VAL A 245 37.95 -26.81 5.46
N ASP A 246 37.43 -27.80 6.17
CA ASP A 246 36.05 -28.27 5.98
C ASP A 246 35.02 -27.21 6.37
N GLU A 247 35.26 -26.46 7.46
CA GLU A 247 34.42 -25.34 7.86
C GLU A 247 34.42 -24.22 6.80
N PHE A 248 35.61 -23.83 6.30
CA PHE A 248 35.72 -22.86 5.21
C PHE A 248 35.04 -23.34 3.93
N ARG A 249 35.13 -24.64 3.61
CA ARG A 249 34.44 -25.22 2.46
C ARG A 249 32.93 -25.11 2.62
N GLY A 250 32.39 -25.45 3.79
CA GLY A 250 30.96 -25.30 4.08
C GLY A 250 30.48 -23.85 4.00
N GLN A 251 31.27 -22.89 4.50
CA GLN A 251 30.98 -21.47 4.35
C GLN A 251 31.00 -21.03 2.88
N ASN A 252 31.97 -21.50 2.10
CA ASN A 252 32.07 -21.16 0.67
C ASN A 252 30.90 -21.72 -0.15
N ASP A 253 30.46 -22.94 0.15
CA ASP A 253 29.27 -23.55 -0.48
C ASP A 253 28.00 -22.75 -0.18
N LEU A 254 27.85 -22.26 1.06
CA LEU A 254 26.73 -21.39 1.44
C LEU A 254 26.77 -20.05 0.69
N VAL A 255 27.94 -19.43 0.57
CA VAL A 255 28.12 -18.18 -0.20
C VAL A 255 27.79 -18.42 -1.68
N HIS A 256 28.23 -19.54 -2.26
CA HIS A 256 27.87 -19.90 -3.63
C HIS A 256 26.36 -20.06 -3.83
N LEU A 257 25.66 -20.68 -2.89
CA LEU A 257 24.20 -20.81 -2.94
C LEU A 257 23.51 -19.44 -2.88
N GLN A 258 23.95 -18.55 -1.99
CA GLN A 258 23.45 -17.17 -1.89
C GLN A 258 23.69 -16.37 -3.17
N ILE A 259 24.86 -16.52 -3.79
CA ILE A 259 25.18 -15.88 -5.07
C ILE A 259 24.24 -16.36 -6.18
N GLU A 260 23.96 -17.66 -6.27
CA GLU A 260 23.04 -18.20 -7.27
C GLU A 260 21.59 -17.73 -7.05
N GLU A 261 21.15 -17.63 -5.80
CA GLU A 261 19.84 -17.06 -5.46
C GLU A 261 19.75 -15.58 -5.85
N ALA A 262 20.75 -14.77 -5.47
CA ALA A 262 20.83 -13.37 -5.86
C ALA A 262 20.89 -13.16 -7.39
N LYS A 263 21.55 -14.06 -8.12
CA LYS A 263 21.55 -14.05 -9.60
C LYS A 263 20.16 -14.29 -10.17
N LYS A 264 19.40 -15.25 -9.62
CA LYS A 264 18.01 -15.51 -10.06
C LYS A 264 17.13 -14.29 -9.85
N GLU A 265 17.20 -13.70 -8.66
CA GLU A 265 16.45 -12.47 -8.34
C GLU A 265 16.85 -11.31 -9.26
N CYS A 266 18.16 -11.10 -9.50
CA CYS A 266 18.64 -10.06 -10.41
C CYS A 266 18.14 -10.27 -11.86
N ASN A 267 18.09 -11.51 -12.33
CA ASN A 267 17.55 -11.83 -13.66
C ASN A 267 16.05 -11.56 -13.75
N GLN A 268 15.29 -11.89 -12.70
CA GLN A 268 13.86 -11.59 -12.63
C GLN A 268 13.62 -10.07 -12.68
N LEU A 269 14.34 -9.31 -11.85
CA LEU A 269 14.24 -7.85 -11.82
C LEU A 269 14.62 -7.21 -13.16
N ARG A 270 15.63 -7.75 -13.87
CA ARG A 270 15.96 -7.29 -15.24
C ARG A 270 14.80 -7.52 -16.20
N HIS A 271 14.15 -8.67 -16.14
CA HIS A 271 13.02 -8.97 -17.01
C HIS A 271 11.82 -8.04 -16.72
N GLU A 272 11.54 -7.77 -15.44
CA GLU A 272 10.50 -6.81 -15.03
C GLU A 272 10.82 -5.40 -15.51
N ARG A 273 12.07 -4.95 -15.35
CA ARG A 273 12.55 -3.65 -15.87
C ARG A 273 12.38 -3.55 -17.38
N ASP A 274 12.76 -4.58 -18.13
CA ASP A 274 12.69 -4.56 -19.60
C ASP A 274 11.23 -4.59 -20.09
N ASN A 275 10.31 -5.19 -19.31
CA ASN A 275 8.88 -5.09 -19.58
C ASN A 275 8.34 -3.68 -19.28
N ALA A 276 8.74 -3.08 -18.15
CA ALA A 276 8.36 -1.72 -17.80
C ALA A 276 8.90 -0.69 -18.81
N MET A 277 10.13 -0.86 -19.30
CA MET A 277 10.71 0.00 -20.34
C MET A 277 9.88 -0.06 -21.63
N ARG A 278 9.47 -1.26 -22.07
CA ARG A 278 8.60 -1.41 -23.24
C ARG A 278 7.25 -0.70 -23.08
N GLN A 279 6.65 -0.76 -21.89
CA GLN A 279 5.42 -0.02 -21.60
C GLN A 279 5.65 1.49 -21.64
N VAL A 280 6.77 1.98 -21.11
CA VAL A 280 7.12 3.40 -21.17
C VAL A 280 7.27 3.87 -22.61
N ASP A 281 7.97 3.11 -23.47
CA ASP A 281 8.12 3.44 -24.88
C ASP A 281 6.76 3.48 -25.62
N GLU A 282 5.87 2.54 -25.29
CA GLU A 282 4.50 2.50 -25.85
C GLU A 282 3.68 3.73 -25.40
N PHE A 283 3.71 4.07 -24.11
CA PHE A 283 3.04 5.28 -23.60
C PHE A 283 3.63 6.56 -24.16
N GLN A 284 4.95 6.61 -24.40
CA GLN A 284 5.59 7.75 -25.06
C GLN A 284 5.09 7.89 -26.50
N GLY A 285 5.02 6.79 -27.27
CA GLY A 285 4.46 6.81 -28.62
C GLY A 285 3.00 7.27 -28.66
N GLN A 286 2.18 6.83 -27.70
CA GLN A 286 0.79 7.29 -27.57
C GLN A 286 0.72 8.78 -27.22
N ASN A 287 1.56 9.27 -26.31
CA ASN A 287 1.61 10.68 -25.94
C ASN A 287 2.04 11.58 -27.10
N ASP A 288 3.00 11.15 -27.92
CA ASP A 288 3.43 11.90 -29.10
C ASP A 288 2.31 11.99 -30.15
N LEU A 289 1.54 10.91 -30.33
CA LEU A 289 0.36 10.91 -31.20
C LEU A 289 -0.71 11.88 -30.69
N VAL A 290 -1.01 11.86 -29.39
CA VAL A 290 -1.96 12.80 -28.78
C VAL A 290 -1.49 14.25 -28.92
N ARG A 291 -0.18 14.51 -28.76
CA ARG A 291 0.39 15.85 -28.97
C ARG A 291 0.20 16.34 -30.41
N LEU A 292 0.43 15.47 -31.40
CA LEU A 292 0.19 15.78 -32.80
C LEU A 292 -1.29 16.11 -33.07
N GLN A 293 -2.21 15.32 -32.51
CA GLN A 293 -3.66 15.57 -32.62
C GLN A 293 -4.08 16.89 -31.97
N ILE A 294 -3.53 17.23 -30.79
CA ILE A 294 -3.79 18.50 -30.13
C ILE A 294 -3.32 19.67 -31.00
N GLU A 295 -2.14 19.56 -31.62
CA GLU A 295 -1.60 20.63 -32.45
C GLU A 295 -2.40 20.81 -33.75
N GLU A 296 -2.91 19.73 -34.33
CA GLU A 296 -3.83 19.78 -35.47
C GLU A 296 -5.18 20.42 -35.09
N ALA A 297 -5.77 19.99 -33.98
CA ALA A 297 -7.02 20.55 -33.47
C ALA A 297 -6.89 22.06 -33.12
N LYS A 298 -5.72 22.49 -32.64
CA LYS A 298 -5.44 23.92 -32.42
C LYS A 298 -5.44 24.71 -33.72
N LYS A 299 -4.77 24.21 -34.77
CA LYS A 299 -4.77 24.86 -36.09
C LYS A 299 -6.18 25.01 -36.64
N GLU A 300 -7.00 23.96 -36.51
CA GLU A 300 -8.41 23.98 -36.93
C GLU A 300 -9.22 25.00 -36.10
N CYS A 301 -9.01 25.06 -34.78
CA CYS A 301 -9.66 26.02 -33.90
C CYS A 301 -9.28 27.47 -34.25
N ASP A 302 -8.01 27.73 -34.55
CA ASP A 302 -7.54 29.06 -34.97
C ASP A 302 -8.13 29.47 -36.33
N GLN A 303 -8.28 28.53 -37.25
CA GLN A 303 -8.94 28.77 -38.53
C GLN A 303 -10.43 29.12 -38.34
N LEU A 304 -11.15 28.34 -37.53
CA LEU A 304 -12.55 28.62 -37.20
C LEU A 304 -12.73 29.95 -36.47
N ARG A 305 -11.78 30.34 -35.61
CA ARG A 305 -11.78 31.66 -34.96
C ARG A 305 -11.64 32.78 -36.01
N HIS A 306 -10.75 32.61 -36.98
CA HIS A 306 -10.59 33.60 -38.05
C HIS A 306 -11.85 33.74 -38.90
N GLU A 307 -12.50 32.62 -39.25
CA GLU A 307 -13.78 32.60 -39.97
C GLU A 307 -14.89 33.28 -39.16
N ARG A 308 -14.99 32.99 -37.87
CA ARG A 308 -15.93 33.65 -36.95
C ARG A 308 -15.70 35.16 -36.93
N ASP A 309 -14.46 35.62 -36.80
CA ASP A 309 -14.15 37.05 -36.72
C ASP A 309 -14.47 37.77 -38.05
N ASN A 310 -14.33 37.08 -39.18
CA ASN A 310 -14.78 37.58 -40.48
C ASN A 310 -16.32 37.66 -40.57
N ALA A 311 -17.03 36.63 -40.08
CA ALA A 311 -18.49 36.63 -40.02
C ALA A 311 -19.02 37.73 -39.09
N VAL A 312 -18.39 37.94 -37.92
CA VAL A 312 -18.74 39.03 -37.00
C VAL A 312 -18.56 40.40 -37.68
N ARG A 313 -17.46 40.61 -38.42
CA ARG A 313 -17.26 41.84 -39.20
C ARG A 313 -18.32 42.04 -40.28
N GLN A 314 -18.74 40.98 -40.97
CA GLN A 314 -19.85 41.06 -41.93
C GLN A 314 -21.18 41.40 -41.26
N ILE A 315 -21.48 40.79 -40.11
CA ILE A 315 -22.68 41.08 -39.34
C ILE A 315 -22.69 42.55 -38.90
N ASP A 316 -21.57 43.09 -38.42
CA ASP A 316 -21.47 44.49 -37.99
C ASP A 316 -21.68 45.49 -39.15
N ALA A 317 -21.16 45.16 -40.33
CA ALA A 317 -21.41 45.93 -41.55
C ALA A 317 -22.89 45.89 -41.97
N LEU A 318 -23.53 44.72 -41.89
CA LEU A 318 -24.96 44.56 -42.17
C LEU A 318 -25.83 45.27 -41.14
N LEU A 319 -25.44 45.28 -39.85
CA LEU A 319 -26.12 46.03 -38.80
C LEU A 319 -26.02 47.52 -39.04
N THR A 320 -24.86 48.02 -39.50
CA THR A 320 -24.66 49.43 -39.89
C THR A 320 -25.50 49.82 -41.12
N GLN A 321 -25.66 48.92 -42.09
CA GLN A 321 -26.59 49.15 -43.21
C GLN A 321 -28.06 49.14 -42.73
N ASN A 322 -28.41 48.23 -41.81
CA ASN A 322 -29.74 48.17 -41.23
C ASN A 322 -30.08 49.38 -40.36
N THR A 323 -29.12 50.02 -39.69
CA THR A 323 -29.37 51.26 -38.94
C THR A 323 -29.65 52.44 -39.87
N VAL A 324 -28.94 52.57 -40.99
CA VAL A 324 -29.24 53.56 -42.04
C VAL A 324 -30.64 53.29 -42.63
N GLY A 325 -30.95 52.04 -42.94
CA GLY A 325 -32.29 51.63 -43.38
C GLY A 325 -33.37 51.92 -42.33
N ARG A 326 -33.08 51.70 -41.03
CA ARG A 326 -33.98 52.06 -39.93
C ARG A 326 -34.26 53.55 -39.87
N ILE A 327 -33.27 54.41 -40.10
CA ILE A 327 -33.46 55.87 -40.09
C ILE A 327 -34.39 56.30 -41.25
N GLN A 328 -34.18 55.75 -42.45
CA GLN A 328 -35.06 55.99 -43.60
C GLN A 328 -36.49 55.44 -43.38
N ILE A 329 -36.60 54.29 -42.72
CA ILE A 329 -37.89 53.74 -42.29
C ILE A 329 -38.53 54.60 -41.20
N GLU A 330 -37.76 55.22 -40.30
CA GLU A 330 -38.27 56.11 -39.25
C GLU A 330 -38.76 57.45 -39.83
N GLU A 331 -38.13 57.97 -40.87
CA GLU A 331 -38.60 59.11 -41.67
C GLU A 331 -39.90 58.77 -42.41
N ALA A 332 -39.95 57.61 -43.08
CA ALA A 332 -41.17 57.11 -43.70
C ALA A 332 -42.28 56.78 -42.67
N LYS A 333 -41.93 56.40 -41.44
CA LYS A 333 -42.85 56.19 -40.31
C LYS A 333 -43.34 57.51 -39.70
N MET A 334 -42.58 58.60 -39.77
CA MET A 334 -43.05 59.93 -39.37
C MET A 334 -44.13 60.44 -40.34
N GLU A 335 -43.94 60.21 -41.63
CA GLU A 335 -44.90 60.56 -42.68
C GLU A 335 -46.13 59.64 -42.67
N CYS A 336 -45.92 58.32 -42.51
CA CYS A 336 -46.98 57.36 -42.21
C CYS A 336 -47.60 57.61 -40.82
N GLY A 337 -46.91 58.30 -39.92
CA GLY A 337 -47.31 58.68 -38.57
C GLY A 337 -48.36 59.79 -38.54
N GLN A 338 -48.31 60.73 -39.48
CA GLN A 338 -49.36 61.73 -39.68
C GLN A 338 -50.63 61.09 -40.23
N LEU A 339 -50.51 60.21 -41.22
CA LEU A 339 -51.63 59.43 -41.78
C LEU A 339 -52.16 58.39 -40.78
N LYS A 340 -51.28 57.83 -39.93
CA LYS A 340 -51.64 57.02 -38.76
C LYS A 340 -52.32 57.84 -37.69
N HIS A 341 -51.98 59.10 -37.43
CA HIS A 341 -52.66 59.86 -36.39
C HIS A 341 -54.15 60.09 -36.71
N GLU A 342 -54.50 60.19 -38.00
CA GLU A 342 -55.89 60.27 -38.48
C GLU A 342 -56.58 58.89 -38.41
N ARG A 343 -55.89 57.82 -38.84
CA ARG A 343 -56.38 56.45 -38.75
C ARG A 343 -56.48 55.92 -37.31
N ASP A 344 -55.54 56.26 -36.45
CA ASP A 344 -55.41 55.89 -35.04
C ASP A 344 -56.28 56.78 -34.15
N SER A 345 -56.85 57.89 -34.65
CA SER A 345 -57.98 58.57 -34.00
C SER A 345 -59.27 57.77 -34.19
N ALA A 346 -59.46 57.21 -35.40
CA ALA A 346 -60.56 56.29 -35.69
C ALA A 346 -60.36 54.88 -35.08
N ALA A 347 -59.12 54.39 -35.02
CA ALA A 347 -58.78 53.10 -34.42
C ALA A 347 -58.55 53.17 -32.90
N ARG A 348 -58.31 54.35 -32.29
CA ARG A 348 -58.32 54.51 -30.81
C ARG A 348 -59.66 54.11 -30.19
N GLN A 349 -60.77 54.25 -30.93
CA GLN A 349 -62.08 53.75 -30.50
C GLN A 349 -62.27 52.24 -30.68
N VAL A 350 -61.36 51.55 -31.41
CA VAL A 350 -61.46 50.12 -31.71
C VAL A 350 -60.34 49.28 -31.06
N ASP A 351 -59.15 49.84 -30.83
CA ASP A 351 -57.95 49.13 -30.30
C ASP A 351 -57.61 49.39 -28.81
N GLU A 352 -58.30 50.30 -28.10
CA GLU A 352 -58.32 50.27 -26.61
C GLU A 352 -58.90 48.95 -26.04
N LEU A 353 -59.48 48.13 -26.91
CA LEU A 353 -60.11 46.84 -26.60
C LEU A 353 -59.24 45.61 -26.92
N ARG A 354 -58.03 45.73 -27.48
CA ARG A 354 -57.22 44.54 -27.85
C ARG A 354 -55.83 44.41 -27.25
N ASP A 355 -55.21 45.46 -26.70
CA ASP A 355 -53.79 45.42 -26.27
C ASP A 355 -53.55 45.35 -24.74
N ARG A 356 -54.49 44.74 -24.00
CA ARG A 356 -54.32 44.40 -22.55
C ARG A 356 -53.97 42.93 -22.28
N ASN A 357 -53.80 42.09 -23.31
CA ASN A 357 -54.07 40.65 -23.17
C ASN A 357 -52.88 39.68 -23.02
N SER A 358 -51.68 40.10 -22.60
CA SER A 358 -50.53 39.17 -22.46
C SER A 358 -49.89 39.06 -21.06
N GLN A 359 -50.60 39.46 -20.00
CA GLN A 359 -50.15 39.23 -18.61
C GLN A 359 -51.27 38.78 -17.68
N PHE A 360 -52.24 38.03 -18.20
CA PHE A 360 -53.29 37.43 -17.40
C PHE A 360 -52.97 35.97 -17.11
N ILE A 361 -52.75 35.65 -15.84
CA ILE A 361 -53.04 34.29 -15.36
C ILE A 361 -54.52 34.06 -15.69
N LEU A 362 -54.82 32.98 -16.41
CA LEU A 362 -56.20 32.67 -16.78
C LEU A 362 -56.97 32.30 -15.51
N GLU A 363 -57.97 33.11 -15.16
CA GLU A 363 -58.94 32.79 -14.10
C GLU A 363 -60.08 31.96 -14.71
N PHE A 364 -60.21 30.71 -14.29
CA PHE A 364 -61.28 29.81 -14.67
C PHE A 364 -62.41 29.88 -13.63
N ARG A 365 -63.65 29.74 -14.09
CA ARG A 365 -64.82 29.55 -13.20
C ARG A 365 -64.93 28.09 -12.77
N LEU A 366 -65.55 27.83 -11.62
CA LEU A 366 -65.76 26.48 -11.12
C LEU A 366 -66.50 25.60 -12.14
N THR A 367 -67.55 26.14 -12.77
CA THR A 367 -68.33 25.42 -13.79
C THR A 367 -67.50 24.93 -14.97
N CYS A 368 -66.45 25.66 -15.36
CA CYS A 368 -65.53 25.22 -16.42
C CYS A 368 -64.72 24.00 -15.98
N LEU A 369 -64.26 23.98 -14.71
CA LEU A 369 -63.50 22.86 -14.17
C LEU A 369 -64.39 21.63 -13.94
N GLU A 370 -65.63 21.84 -13.48
CA GLU A 370 -66.63 20.78 -13.37
C GLU A 370 -66.90 20.14 -14.73
N GLN A 371 -67.15 20.92 -15.78
CA GLN A 371 -67.34 20.38 -17.13
C GLN A 371 -66.09 19.65 -17.64
N ALA A 372 -64.90 20.22 -17.42
CA ALA A 372 -63.64 19.64 -17.87
C ALA A 372 -63.32 18.30 -17.21
N THR A 373 -63.81 18.06 -15.99
CA THR A 373 -63.56 16.86 -15.18
C THR A 373 -64.77 15.92 -15.07
N GLU A 374 -65.86 16.20 -15.80
CA GLU A 374 -67.15 15.52 -15.69
C GLU A 374 -67.75 15.54 -14.26
N HIS A 375 -67.73 16.70 -13.60
CA HIS A 375 -68.12 16.94 -12.20
C HIS A 375 -67.21 16.23 -11.19
N PHE A 376 -65.89 16.29 -11.41
CA PHE A 376 -64.88 15.69 -10.51
C PHE A 376 -65.14 14.20 -10.20
N LYS A 377 -65.62 13.43 -11.19
CA LYS A 377 -65.81 11.98 -11.04
C LYS A 377 -64.52 11.30 -10.58
N ASP A 378 -64.64 10.31 -9.70
CA ASP A 378 -63.49 9.54 -9.18
C ASP A 378 -62.67 8.86 -10.30
N LEU A 379 -63.29 8.50 -11.43
CA LEU A 379 -62.59 7.95 -12.60
C LEU A 379 -61.61 8.95 -13.26
N CYS A 380 -61.80 10.25 -13.03
CA CYS A 380 -60.92 11.31 -13.50
C CYS A 380 -59.86 11.70 -12.45
N LYS A 381 -59.99 11.21 -11.21
CA LYS A 381 -59.04 11.45 -10.12
C LYS A 381 -57.80 10.59 -10.37
N MET A 382 -56.66 11.24 -10.59
CA MET A 382 -55.41 10.57 -10.93
C MET A 382 -54.53 10.37 -9.71
N GLU A 383 -54.42 11.40 -8.89
CA GLU A 383 -53.47 11.42 -7.79
C GLU A 383 -54.05 12.15 -6.59
N ASP A 384 -53.92 11.55 -5.41
CA ASP A 384 -54.20 12.19 -4.14
C ASP A 384 -52.87 12.51 -3.46
N THR A 385 -52.46 13.78 -3.52
CA THR A 385 -51.15 14.21 -3.02
C THR A 385 -51.28 14.89 -1.65
N GLU A 386 -50.17 15.04 -0.94
CA GLU A 386 -50.12 15.82 0.32
C GLU A 386 -50.57 17.29 0.13
N TYR A 387 -50.50 17.80 -1.10
CA TYR A 387 -50.83 19.17 -1.48
C TYR A 387 -52.25 19.34 -2.03
N GLY A 388 -52.96 18.24 -2.33
CA GLY A 388 -54.27 18.29 -2.98
C GLY A 388 -54.55 17.13 -3.91
N CYS A 389 -55.75 17.08 -4.48
CA CYS A 389 -56.15 16.05 -5.45
C CYS A 389 -55.98 16.57 -6.88
N VAL A 390 -55.42 15.75 -7.77
CA VAL A 390 -55.22 16.07 -9.19
C VAL A 390 -56.21 15.29 -10.05
N TYR A 391 -56.94 16.03 -10.88
CA TYR A 391 -57.90 15.50 -11.85
C TYR A 391 -57.37 15.70 -13.27
N LYS A 392 -57.59 14.71 -14.13
CA LYS A 392 -57.41 14.87 -15.57
C LYS A 392 -58.65 15.55 -16.14
N GLY A 393 -58.46 16.55 -17.00
CA GLY A 393 -59.57 17.22 -17.67
C GLY A 393 -59.25 17.70 -19.08
N ILE A 394 -60.27 18.18 -19.78
CA ILE A 394 -60.16 18.78 -21.11
C ILE A 394 -60.77 20.18 -21.08
N ILE A 395 -59.95 21.20 -21.32
CA ILE A 395 -60.38 22.60 -21.44
C ILE A 395 -60.07 23.07 -22.86
N ASN A 396 -61.08 23.56 -23.60
CA ASN A 396 -60.93 24.02 -24.99
C ASN A 396 -60.16 23.02 -25.89
N ASN A 397 -60.56 21.74 -25.85
CA ASN A 397 -59.92 20.62 -26.56
C ASN A 397 -58.44 20.38 -26.20
N THR A 398 -57.94 20.96 -25.12
CA THR A 398 -56.58 20.74 -24.61
C THR A 398 -56.65 19.91 -23.33
N MET A 399 -55.90 18.80 -23.28
CA MET A 399 -55.77 18.04 -22.04
C MET A 399 -55.00 18.85 -20.99
N VAL A 400 -55.54 18.88 -19.78
CA VAL A 400 -54.98 19.62 -18.65
C VAL A 400 -54.98 18.76 -17.38
N ALA A 401 -54.10 19.11 -16.45
CA ALA A 401 -54.14 18.61 -15.08
C ALA A 401 -54.72 19.71 -14.16
N ILE A 402 -55.77 19.38 -13.42
CA ILE A 402 -56.47 20.31 -12.52
C ILE A 402 -56.23 19.86 -11.08
N LYS A 403 -55.43 20.61 -10.34
CA LYS A 403 -55.09 20.34 -8.93
C LYS A 403 -56.02 21.14 -8.01
N LEU A 404 -56.84 20.47 -7.21
CA LEU A 404 -57.60 21.07 -6.11
C LEU A 404 -56.72 21.13 -4.86
N SER A 405 -56.41 22.33 -4.39
CA SER A 405 -55.55 22.52 -3.22
C SER A 405 -56.26 22.06 -1.94
N LYS A 406 -55.51 21.41 -1.03
CA LYS A 406 -56.08 20.91 0.24
C LYS A 406 -56.45 22.04 1.22
N SER A 407 -55.78 23.18 1.11
CA SER A 407 -56.08 24.39 1.90
C SER A 407 -55.83 25.65 1.07
N GLU A 408 -56.51 26.72 1.44
CA GLU A 408 -56.32 28.04 0.80
C GLU A 408 -54.90 28.57 0.99
N SER A 409 -54.24 28.25 2.12
CA SER A 409 -52.84 28.63 2.35
C SER A 409 -51.88 27.99 1.36
N LEU A 410 -52.09 26.72 1.00
CA LEU A 410 -51.30 26.01 0.00
C LEU A 410 -51.53 26.61 -1.39
N PHE A 411 -52.78 26.91 -1.73
CA PHE A 411 -53.16 27.53 -2.99
C PHE A 411 -52.47 28.90 -3.19
N GLN A 412 -52.56 29.78 -2.18
CA GLN A 412 -51.93 31.11 -2.24
C GLN A 412 -50.40 31.02 -2.30
N GLN A 413 -49.79 30.07 -1.58
CA GLN A 413 -48.35 29.87 -1.64
C GLN A 413 -47.90 29.43 -3.04
N GLU A 414 -48.56 28.44 -3.63
CA GLU A 414 -48.22 27.93 -4.96
C GLU A 414 -48.38 29.04 -6.02
N ILE A 415 -49.45 29.83 -5.96
CA ILE A 415 -49.63 31.02 -6.81
C ILE A 415 -48.51 32.04 -6.62
N SER A 416 -48.11 32.31 -5.37
CA SER A 416 -47.06 33.28 -5.08
C SER A 416 -45.73 32.89 -5.71
N VAL A 417 -45.42 31.59 -5.73
CA VAL A 417 -44.22 31.00 -6.32
C VAL A 417 -44.32 31.01 -7.86
N LEU A 418 -45.47 30.63 -8.42
CA LEU A 418 -45.71 30.60 -9.86
C LEU A 418 -45.73 32.00 -10.49
N ARG A 419 -46.15 33.03 -9.76
CA ARG A 419 -46.09 34.43 -10.20
C ARG A 419 -44.66 34.96 -10.31
N GLN A 420 -43.75 34.39 -9.53
CA GLN A 420 -42.33 34.77 -9.52
C GLN A 420 -41.49 33.91 -10.48
N GLY A 421 -41.92 32.66 -10.73
CA GLY A 421 -41.22 31.71 -11.59
C GLY A 421 -41.43 31.98 -13.08
N GLY A 422 -40.35 32.16 -13.83
CA GLY A 422 -40.43 32.24 -15.29
C GLY A 422 -40.79 30.89 -15.94
N ARG A 423 -41.06 30.92 -17.25
CA ARG A 423 -41.30 29.70 -18.04
C ARG A 423 -39.98 29.01 -18.39
N HIS A 424 -39.91 27.71 -18.19
CA HIS A 424 -38.75 26.89 -18.54
C HIS A 424 -39.18 25.56 -19.17
N ALA A 425 -38.40 25.03 -20.10
CA ALA A 425 -38.74 23.80 -20.84
C ALA A 425 -38.88 22.56 -19.93
N ASN A 426 -38.18 22.55 -18.80
CA ASN A 426 -38.17 21.46 -17.81
C ASN A 426 -38.91 21.81 -16.52
N ILE A 427 -39.83 22.78 -16.55
CA ILE A 427 -40.76 23.07 -15.45
C ILE A 427 -42.18 22.95 -16.00
N VAL A 428 -43.10 22.37 -15.22
CA VAL A 428 -44.49 22.19 -15.64
C VAL A 428 -45.13 23.54 -15.92
N THR A 429 -45.77 23.66 -17.08
CA THR A 429 -46.41 24.89 -17.54
C THR A 429 -47.69 25.12 -16.76
N PHE A 430 -47.73 26.21 -16.02
CA PHE A 430 -48.93 26.74 -15.39
C PHE A 430 -49.81 27.47 -16.42
N VAL A 431 -51.06 27.03 -16.53
CA VAL A 431 -52.04 27.54 -17.50
C VAL A 431 -52.94 28.61 -16.85
N GLY A 432 -53.41 28.38 -15.63
CA GLY A 432 -54.29 29.29 -14.92
C GLY A 432 -54.76 28.79 -13.57
N MET A 433 -55.63 29.54 -12.90
CA MET A 433 -56.16 29.23 -11.57
C MET A 433 -57.69 29.35 -11.52
N CYS A 434 -58.32 28.81 -10.47
CA CYS A 434 -59.71 29.04 -10.14
C CYS A 434 -59.83 29.27 -8.64
N SER A 435 -60.07 30.52 -8.25
CA SER A 435 -60.17 30.91 -6.85
C SER A 435 -61.41 30.33 -6.15
N GLU A 436 -62.50 30.06 -6.89
CA GLU A 436 -63.75 29.50 -6.35
C GLU A 436 -63.58 28.11 -5.74
N ALA A 437 -62.60 27.33 -6.24
CA ALA A 437 -62.31 25.97 -5.79
C ALA A 437 -60.85 25.77 -5.35
N SER A 438 -60.12 26.86 -5.13
CA SER A 438 -58.69 26.85 -4.80
C SER A 438 -57.88 25.91 -5.72
N ALA A 439 -58.17 25.99 -7.03
CA ALA A 439 -57.70 25.03 -8.03
C ALA A 439 -56.65 25.63 -8.98
N LEU A 440 -55.68 24.83 -9.39
CA LEU A 440 -54.62 25.20 -10.31
C LEU A 440 -54.66 24.33 -11.56
N VAL A 441 -54.52 24.94 -12.72
CA VAL A 441 -54.58 24.28 -14.03
C VAL A 441 -53.18 24.26 -14.65
N TYR A 442 -52.71 23.06 -14.99
CA TYR A 442 -51.40 22.79 -15.57
C TYR A 442 -51.53 22.06 -16.90
N GLU A 443 -50.44 22.04 -17.68
CA GLU A 443 -50.32 21.14 -18.83
C GLU A 443 -50.41 19.66 -18.38
N TRP A 444 -51.03 18.82 -19.21
CA TRP A 444 -51.10 17.39 -18.96
C TRP A 444 -49.85 16.65 -19.47
N LEU A 445 -49.23 15.82 -18.61
CA LEU A 445 -48.07 15.00 -18.96
C LEU A 445 -48.45 13.51 -18.97
N PRO A 446 -48.51 12.86 -20.16
CA PRO A 446 -49.20 11.59 -20.32
C PRO A 446 -48.49 10.37 -19.73
N LYS A 447 -47.21 10.46 -19.34
CA LYS A 447 -46.46 9.32 -18.78
C LYS A 447 -46.35 9.35 -17.25
N GLY A 448 -47.10 10.24 -16.59
CA GLY A 448 -47.17 10.30 -15.13
C GLY A 448 -45.87 10.79 -14.48
N ASN A 449 -45.69 10.48 -13.20
CA ASN A 449 -44.51 10.85 -12.41
C ASN A 449 -43.37 9.83 -12.57
N LEU A 450 -42.16 10.21 -12.15
CA LEU A 450 -40.96 9.39 -12.28
C LEU A 450 -40.93 8.22 -11.28
N GLU A 451 -41.58 8.35 -10.12
CA GLU A 451 -41.66 7.29 -9.10
C GLU A 451 -42.24 6.00 -9.70
N ASP A 452 -43.42 6.13 -10.31
CA ASP A 452 -44.16 5.04 -10.95
C ASP A 452 -43.38 4.46 -12.12
N ARG A 453 -42.63 5.30 -12.84
CA ARG A 453 -41.80 4.88 -13.98
C ARG A 453 -40.53 4.15 -13.57
N ILE A 454 -39.98 4.40 -12.38
CA ILE A 454 -38.84 3.65 -11.83
C ILE A 454 -39.29 2.26 -11.40
N VAL A 455 -40.45 2.14 -10.75
CA VAL A 455 -40.99 0.84 -10.29
C VAL A 455 -41.78 0.08 -11.35
N CYS A 456 -41.87 0.63 -12.56
CA CYS A 456 -42.63 0.05 -13.68
C CYS A 456 -44.09 -0.23 -13.31
N ALA A 457 -44.73 0.71 -12.60
CA ALA A 457 -46.14 0.63 -12.23
C ALA A 457 -47.01 0.40 -13.47
N ASP A 458 -48.13 -0.31 -13.28
CA ASP A 458 -49.08 -0.68 -14.33
C ASP A 458 -48.47 -1.41 -15.54
N GLY A 459 -47.36 -2.11 -15.33
CA GLY A 459 -46.67 -2.88 -16.37
C GLY A 459 -45.96 -2.02 -17.41
N THR A 460 -45.73 -0.75 -17.11
CA THR A 460 -45.03 0.17 -18.02
C THR A 460 -43.57 -0.27 -18.24
N PRO A 461 -43.02 -0.16 -19.46
CA PRO A 461 -41.68 -0.66 -19.75
C PRO A 461 -40.61 0.10 -18.94
N PRO A 462 -39.49 -0.55 -18.56
CA PRO A 462 -38.39 0.11 -17.86
C PRO A 462 -37.86 1.32 -18.63
N LEU A 463 -37.46 2.37 -17.91
CA LEU A 463 -36.73 3.48 -18.51
C LEU A 463 -35.32 3.02 -18.88
N SER A 464 -34.94 3.19 -20.15
CA SER A 464 -33.58 2.96 -20.62
C SER A 464 -32.59 3.87 -19.91
N TRP A 465 -31.33 3.45 -19.81
CA TRP A 465 -30.29 4.25 -19.17
C TRP A 465 -30.16 5.65 -19.80
N HIS A 466 -30.30 5.76 -21.13
CA HIS A 466 -30.28 7.04 -21.85
C HIS A 466 -31.38 7.98 -21.36
N ASN A 467 -32.61 7.49 -21.23
CA ASN A 467 -33.73 8.29 -20.72
C ASN A 467 -33.47 8.70 -19.27
N ARG A 468 -32.93 7.80 -18.44
CA ARG A 468 -32.59 8.11 -17.03
C ARG A 468 -31.53 9.20 -16.94
N THR A 469 -30.46 9.13 -17.72
CA THR A 469 -29.42 10.17 -17.80
C THR A 469 -29.97 11.50 -18.31
N GLN A 470 -30.83 11.46 -19.34
CA GLN A 470 -31.50 12.66 -19.85
C GLN A 470 -32.37 13.34 -18.79
N ILE A 471 -33.16 12.56 -18.03
CA ILE A 471 -33.99 13.07 -16.94
C ILE A 471 -33.14 13.75 -15.86
N ILE A 472 -31.98 13.17 -15.49
CA ILE A 472 -31.04 13.78 -14.53
C ILE A 472 -30.61 15.17 -15.03
N GLY A 473 -30.23 15.26 -16.31
CA GLY A 473 -29.83 16.53 -16.92
C GLY A 473 -30.95 17.57 -16.93
N GLU A 474 -32.14 17.17 -17.35
CA GLU A 474 -33.31 18.06 -17.43
C GLU A 474 -33.74 18.59 -16.06
N VAL A 475 -33.70 17.75 -15.02
CA VAL A 475 -33.93 18.16 -13.63
C VAL A 475 -32.84 19.15 -13.19
N CYS A 476 -31.58 18.89 -13.52
CA CYS A 476 -30.47 19.79 -13.21
C CYS A 476 -30.63 21.17 -13.88
N CYS A 477 -31.03 21.22 -15.16
CA CYS A 477 -31.35 22.47 -15.87
C CYS A 477 -32.48 23.24 -15.18
N ALA A 478 -33.55 22.55 -14.79
CA ALA A 478 -34.68 23.17 -14.13
C ALA A 478 -34.30 23.77 -12.77
N LEU A 479 -33.47 23.08 -11.98
CA LEU A 479 -32.97 23.60 -10.71
C LEU A 479 -32.02 24.78 -10.90
N LEU A 480 -31.12 24.74 -11.89
CA LEU A 480 -30.25 25.89 -12.23
C LEU A 480 -31.07 27.12 -12.56
N PHE A 481 -32.13 26.95 -13.36
CA PHE A 481 -33.06 28.03 -13.68
C PHE A 481 -33.72 28.59 -12.41
N LEU A 482 -34.27 27.73 -11.54
CA LEU A 482 -34.89 28.16 -10.28
C LEU A 482 -33.90 28.91 -9.37
N HIS A 483 -32.69 28.38 -9.21
CA HIS A 483 -31.65 28.97 -8.36
C HIS A 483 -31.07 30.28 -8.92
N SER A 484 -31.24 30.56 -10.21
CA SER A 484 -30.76 31.79 -10.85
C SER A 484 -31.62 33.04 -10.59
N HIS A 485 -32.83 32.89 -10.05
CA HIS A 485 -33.74 34.01 -9.78
C HIS A 485 -33.13 34.98 -8.74
N LYS A 486 -33.38 36.29 -8.93
CA LYS A 486 -32.92 37.40 -8.07
C LYS A 486 -34.11 38.22 -7.57
N PRO A 487 -34.08 38.80 -6.35
CA PRO A 487 -32.95 38.87 -5.42
C PRO A 487 -32.67 37.58 -4.63
N ASN A 488 -33.65 36.70 -4.49
CA ASN A 488 -33.53 35.45 -3.75
C ASN A 488 -33.70 34.25 -4.69
N ALA A 489 -32.78 33.29 -4.61
CA ALA A 489 -32.87 32.03 -5.34
C ALA A 489 -34.13 31.26 -4.92
N SER A 490 -34.93 30.79 -5.89
CA SER A 490 -36.10 29.96 -5.61
C SER A 490 -35.65 28.52 -5.37
N VAL A 491 -35.70 28.04 -4.12
CA VAL A 491 -35.36 26.64 -3.79
C VAL A 491 -36.59 25.76 -3.98
N HIS A 492 -36.43 24.59 -4.62
CA HIS A 492 -37.53 23.65 -4.84
C HIS A 492 -38.03 23.05 -3.52
N GLY A 493 -37.12 22.47 -2.73
CA GLY A 493 -37.34 22.01 -1.35
C GLY A 493 -38.18 20.73 -1.15
N ASP A 494 -38.84 20.23 -2.20
CA ASP A 494 -39.45 18.89 -2.22
C ASP A 494 -39.05 18.06 -3.45
N LEU A 495 -37.78 18.07 -3.85
CA LEU A 495 -37.35 17.37 -5.06
C LEU A 495 -37.34 15.85 -4.83
N ARG A 496 -38.28 15.14 -5.46
CA ARG A 496 -38.47 13.69 -5.36
C ARG A 496 -39.00 13.14 -6.70
N PRO A 497 -38.86 11.83 -6.99
CA PRO A 497 -39.36 11.28 -8.26
C PRO A 497 -40.86 11.49 -8.48
N CYS A 498 -41.69 11.51 -7.44
CA CYS A 498 -43.13 11.82 -7.57
C CYS A 498 -43.40 13.26 -8.07
N ASN A 499 -42.46 14.18 -7.87
CA ASN A 499 -42.56 15.58 -8.32
C ASN A 499 -41.80 15.83 -9.65
N ILE A 500 -41.35 14.77 -10.33
CA ILE A 500 -40.75 14.84 -11.68
C ILE A 500 -41.72 14.17 -12.65
N LEU A 501 -42.41 14.96 -13.47
CA LEU A 501 -43.41 14.46 -14.41
C LEU A 501 -42.80 14.19 -15.79
N ILE A 502 -43.31 13.17 -16.49
CA ILE A 502 -42.75 12.68 -17.75
C ILE A 502 -43.73 12.90 -18.91
N GLY A 503 -43.25 13.60 -19.95
CA GLY A 503 -43.99 13.89 -21.16
C GLY A 503 -43.94 12.77 -22.22
N ALA A 504 -44.64 12.99 -23.34
CA ALA A 504 -44.76 12.01 -24.44
C ALA A 504 -43.39 11.55 -25.01
N ASN A 505 -42.39 12.45 -25.06
CA ASN A 505 -41.05 12.17 -25.58
C ASN A 505 -40.01 11.82 -24.50
N TYR A 506 -40.46 11.37 -23.31
CA TYR A 506 -39.59 11.16 -22.14
C TYR A 506 -38.84 12.42 -21.67
N ARG A 507 -39.31 13.60 -22.10
CA ARG A 507 -38.91 14.89 -21.53
C ARG A 507 -39.53 15.04 -20.15
N SER A 508 -38.70 15.33 -19.17
CA SER A 508 -39.09 15.55 -17.78
C SER A 508 -39.34 17.02 -17.50
N LYS A 509 -40.30 17.27 -16.59
CA LYS A 509 -40.66 18.58 -16.08
C LYS A 509 -40.83 18.53 -14.57
N LEU A 510 -40.22 19.48 -13.86
CA LEU A 510 -40.38 19.63 -12.41
C LEU A 510 -41.73 20.24 -12.05
N TYR A 511 -42.33 19.67 -11.00
CA TYR A 511 -43.63 20.00 -10.46
C TYR A 511 -43.55 20.33 -8.96
N ASN A 512 -44.51 21.06 -8.40
CA ASN A 512 -44.62 21.37 -6.96
C ASN A 512 -43.39 22.08 -6.32
N PHE A 513 -42.71 22.97 -7.05
CA PHE A 513 -41.59 23.73 -6.49
C PHE A 513 -42.05 24.81 -5.49
N GLY A 514 -41.27 25.05 -4.43
CA GLY A 514 -41.55 26.09 -3.42
C GLY A 514 -42.60 25.73 -2.37
N MET A 515 -42.99 24.45 -2.26
CA MET A 515 -44.05 23.95 -1.38
C MET A 515 -43.54 23.34 -0.06
N SER A 516 -42.24 23.45 0.24
CA SER A 516 -41.58 22.77 1.36
C SER A 516 -41.71 23.46 2.73
N THR A 517 -41.85 24.78 2.76
CA THR A 517 -41.83 25.59 4.00
C THR A 517 -43.07 25.40 4.88
N LEU A 518 -44.20 24.96 4.32
CA LEU A 518 -45.45 24.73 5.09
C LEU A 518 -45.49 23.36 5.79
N CYS A 519 -44.66 22.41 5.37
CA CYS A 519 -44.68 21.04 5.89
C CYS A 519 -43.91 20.85 7.20
N LEU A 520 -43.17 21.86 7.67
CA LEU A 520 -42.36 21.80 8.90
C LEU A 520 -42.87 22.72 10.02
N GLN A 521 -44.09 23.25 9.90
CA GLN A 521 -44.67 24.00 11.01
C GLN A 521 -44.98 23.08 12.21
N PRO A 522 -44.68 23.50 13.45
CA PRO A 522 -44.97 22.71 14.65
C PRO A 522 -46.44 22.30 14.71
N GLY A 523 -46.72 21.00 14.83
CA GLY A 523 -48.07 20.45 14.97
C GLY A 523 -48.73 19.94 13.68
N SER A 524 -48.11 20.13 12.51
CA SER A 524 -48.52 19.53 11.24
C SER A 524 -47.58 18.38 10.89
N CYS A 525 -48.03 17.13 11.02
CA CYS A 525 -47.33 15.99 10.41
C CYS A 525 -47.83 15.84 8.97
N PRO A 526 -47.01 16.10 7.94
CA PRO A 526 -47.44 15.88 6.57
C PRO A 526 -47.75 14.39 6.39
N PRO A 527 -48.86 14.02 5.73
CA PRO A 527 -49.06 12.65 5.29
C PRO A 527 -47.86 12.25 4.40
N ASN A 528 -47.34 11.03 4.57
CA ASN A 528 -46.19 10.49 3.82
C ASN A 528 -44.79 11.02 4.17
N LEU A 529 -44.59 11.58 5.39
CA LEU A 529 -43.26 12.00 5.87
C LEU A 529 -42.18 10.92 5.69
N THR A 530 -42.51 9.64 5.91
CA THR A 530 -41.59 8.51 5.73
C THR A 530 -41.06 8.35 4.30
N ALA A 531 -41.86 8.69 3.28
CA ALA A 531 -41.46 8.66 1.87
C ALA A 531 -40.62 9.89 1.48
N ARG A 532 -40.74 10.98 2.24
CA ARG A 532 -40.01 12.24 2.01
C ARG A 532 -38.64 12.27 2.66
N LEU A 533 -38.54 11.75 3.90
CA LEU A 533 -37.33 11.77 4.72
C LEU A 533 -36.04 11.37 3.98
N PRO A 534 -36.01 10.32 3.13
CA PRO A 534 -34.77 9.93 2.44
C PRO A 534 -34.22 11.01 1.50
N TYR A 535 -35.07 11.90 1.00
CA TYR A 535 -34.72 12.97 0.08
C TYR A 535 -34.44 14.30 0.78
N MET A 536 -34.78 14.43 2.07
CA MET A 536 -34.61 15.69 2.79
C MET A 536 -33.16 15.86 3.23
N ASP A 537 -32.64 17.06 2.98
CA ASP A 537 -31.32 17.47 3.44
C ASP A 537 -31.20 17.33 4.97
N PRO A 538 -30.26 16.52 5.48
CA PRO A 538 -30.11 16.29 6.92
C PRO A 538 -29.80 17.58 7.70
N GLU A 539 -29.10 18.54 7.10
CA GLU A 539 -28.86 19.84 7.73
C GLU A 539 -30.10 20.70 7.74
N PHE A 540 -30.97 20.60 6.72
CA PHE A 540 -32.26 21.29 6.74
C PHE A 540 -33.15 20.76 7.86
N LEU A 541 -33.15 19.44 8.09
CA LEU A 541 -33.86 18.83 9.21
C LEU A 541 -33.33 19.26 10.58
N THR A 542 -32.05 19.64 10.65
CA THR A 542 -31.38 20.03 11.90
C THR A 542 -31.48 21.53 12.18
N ILE A 543 -31.23 22.36 11.17
CA ILE A 543 -31.06 23.82 11.27
C ILE A 543 -32.36 24.55 10.91
N GLY A 544 -33.21 23.95 10.06
CA GLY A 544 -34.44 24.58 9.55
C GLY A 544 -34.23 25.49 8.33
N ASP A 545 -32.98 25.77 7.95
CA ASP A 545 -32.66 26.66 6.84
C ASP A 545 -32.66 25.92 5.50
N LEU A 546 -33.56 26.31 4.59
CA LEU A 546 -33.65 25.75 3.24
C LEU A 546 -32.73 26.50 2.27
N THR A 547 -31.88 25.78 1.54
CA THR A 547 -30.87 26.38 0.64
C THR A 547 -30.82 25.67 -0.72
N PRO A 548 -30.23 26.28 -1.77
CA PRO A 548 -29.97 25.58 -3.04
C PRO A 548 -29.25 24.22 -2.88
N LEU A 549 -28.35 24.09 -1.89
CA LEU A 549 -27.65 22.84 -1.57
C LEU A 549 -28.56 21.75 -0.98
N SER A 550 -29.75 22.11 -0.50
CA SER A 550 -30.78 21.16 -0.10
C SER A 550 -31.42 20.46 -1.30
N ASP A 551 -31.57 21.17 -2.42
CA ASP A 551 -32.01 20.56 -3.69
C ASP A 551 -30.90 19.68 -4.29
N VAL A 552 -29.62 20.06 -4.14
CA VAL A 552 -28.49 19.22 -4.58
C VAL A 552 -28.50 17.87 -3.86
N TYR A 553 -28.73 17.85 -2.55
CA TYR A 553 -28.86 16.59 -1.80
C TYR A 553 -30.00 15.72 -2.35
N SER A 554 -31.17 16.33 -2.53
CA SER A 554 -32.36 15.66 -3.07
C SER A 554 -32.10 15.08 -4.46
N LEU A 555 -31.42 15.84 -5.34
CA LEU A 555 -30.99 15.41 -6.66
C LEU A 555 -30.02 14.23 -6.58
N GLY A 556 -29.08 14.25 -5.64
CA GLY A 556 -28.17 13.14 -5.38
C GLY A 556 -28.90 11.82 -5.11
N VAL A 557 -29.94 11.86 -4.28
CA VAL A 557 -30.77 10.67 -4.00
C VAL A 557 -31.53 10.22 -5.26
N VAL A 558 -32.07 11.16 -6.05
CA VAL A 558 -32.72 10.86 -7.34
C VAL A 558 -31.75 10.21 -8.33
N ILE A 559 -30.51 10.70 -8.44
CA ILE A 559 -29.46 10.12 -9.30
C ILE A 559 -29.18 8.68 -8.91
N LEU A 560 -28.93 8.42 -7.62
CA LEU A 560 -28.64 7.08 -7.12
C LEU A 560 -29.82 6.13 -7.35
N ARG A 561 -31.05 6.63 -7.21
CA ARG A 561 -32.27 5.86 -7.46
C ARG A 561 -32.45 5.53 -8.93
N LEU A 562 -32.20 6.46 -9.83
CA LEU A 562 -32.23 6.20 -11.27
C LEU A 562 -31.14 5.22 -11.71
N LEU A 563 -29.97 5.24 -11.07
CA LEU A 563 -28.89 4.32 -11.39
C LEU A 563 -29.17 2.87 -10.96
N THR A 564 -29.78 2.69 -9.79
CA THR A 564 -29.92 1.38 -9.14
C THR A 564 -31.33 0.80 -9.16
N GLY A 565 -32.36 1.61 -9.42
CA GLY A 565 -33.76 1.21 -9.33
C GLY A 565 -34.24 0.90 -7.90
N MET A 566 -33.37 1.05 -6.90
CA MET A 566 -33.64 0.64 -5.52
C MET A 566 -34.50 1.65 -4.75
N PRO A 567 -35.17 1.24 -3.67
CA PRO A 567 -35.79 2.19 -2.73
C PRO A 567 -34.76 3.18 -2.16
N PRO A 568 -35.16 4.43 -1.86
CA PRO A 568 -34.23 5.50 -1.49
C PRO A 568 -33.64 5.34 -0.08
N LEU A 569 -34.28 4.56 0.80
CA LEU A 569 -33.79 4.34 2.16
C LEU A 569 -32.45 3.58 2.13
N ALA A 570 -31.41 4.18 2.74
CA ALA A 570 -30.04 3.66 2.80
C ALA A 570 -29.37 3.43 1.43
N ILE A 571 -29.90 4.00 0.34
CA ILE A 571 -29.34 3.83 -1.01
C ILE A 571 -27.90 4.34 -1.10
N ALA A 572 -27.61 5.51 -0.52
CA ALA A 572 -26.28 6.11 -0.48
C ALA A 572 -25.27 5.19 0.23
N LYS A 573 -25.67 4.58 1.36
CA LYS A 573 -24.82 3.65 2.10
C LYS A 573 -24.50 2.41 1.26
N LYS A 574 -25.51 1.78 0.66
CA LYS A 574 -25.34 0.58 -0.17
C LYS A 574 -24.44 0.86 -1.38
N VAL A 575 -24.67 1.98 -2.08
CA VAL A 575 -23.85 2.37 -3.23
C VAL A 575 -22.41 2.66 -2.80
N LYS A 576 -22.20 3.34 -1.66
CA LYS A 576 -20.86 3.62 -1.13
C LYS A 576 -20.09 2.33 -0.79
N GLU A 577 -20.73 1.37 -0.13
CA GLU A 577 -20.15 0.07 0.22
C GLU A 577 -19.78 -0.75 -1.03
N ALA A 578 -20.67 -0.79 -2.02
CA ALA A 578 -20.40 -1.47 -3.29
C ALA A 578 -19.31 -0.77 -4.10
N PHE A 579 -19.25 0.57 -4.08
CA PHE A 579 -18.19 1.33 -4.73
C PHE A 579 -16.82 1.05 -4.08
N GLN A 580 -16.77 0.95 -2.75
CA GLN A 580 -15.54 0.60 -2.00
C GLN A 580 -15.09 -0.85 -2.21
N SER A 581 -16.04 -1.75 -2.44
CA SER A 581 -15.78 -3.19 -2.65
C SER A 581 -15.65 -3.57 -4.14
N ASP A 582 -15.57 -2.59 -5.04
CA ASP A 582 -15.57 -2.73 -6.51
C ASP A 582 -16.71 -3.58 -7.12
N ASN A 583 -17.85 -3.60 -6.42
CA ASN A 583 -19.03 -4.37 -6.75
C ASN A 583 -20.20 -3.50 -7.26
N LEU A 584 -19.92 -2.28 -7.73
CA LEU A 584 -20.95 -1.36 -8.22
C LEU A 584 -21.80 -1.96 -9.35
N HIS A 585 -21.18 -2.76 -10.24
CA HIS A 585 -21.84 -3.44 -11.35
C HIS A 585 -22.98 -4.38 -10.93
N LEU A 586 -23.00 -4.84 -9.67
CA LEU A 586 -24.07 -5.66 -9.10
C LEU A 586 -25.30 -4.85 -8.65
N LEU A 587 -25.10 -3.57 -8.32
CA LEU A 587 -26.17 -2.66 -7.88
C LEU A 587 -26.81 -1.87 -9.02
N ILE A 588 -26.13 -1.73 -10.16
CA ILE A 588 -26.68 -1.01 -11.32
C ILE A 588 -27.91 -1.76 -11.85
N ASP A 589 -28.97 -1.01 -12.11
CA ASP A 589 -30.23 -1.56 -12.58
C ASP A 589 -30.11 -2.09 -14.01
N LYS A 590 -30.08 -3.42 -14.14
CA LYS A 590 -30.00 -4.12 -15.42
C LYS A 590 -31.26 -3.96 -16.28
N SER A 591 -32.40 -3.59 -15.69
CA SER A 591 -33.65 -3.38 -16.45
C SER A 591 -33.57 -2.14 -17.36
N ALA A 592 -32.65 -1.21 -17.09
CA ALA A 592 -32.39 -0.05 -17.93
C ALA A 592 -31.56 -0.35 -19.20
N GLY A 593 -31.22 -1.62 -19.44
CA GLY A 593 -30.33 -2.06 -20.50
C GLY A 593 -28.86 -1.95 -20.12
N ASP A 594 -27.99 -1.98 -21.13
CA ASP A 594 -26.54 -2.00 -20.93
C ASP A 594 -26.01 -0.61 -20.59
N TRP A 595 -25.97 -0.31 -19.28
CA TRP A 595 -25.29 0.88 -18.77
C TRP A 595 -23.81 0.85 -19.15
N PRO A 596 -23.30 1.89 -19.82
CA PRO A 596 -21.86 2.07 -19.97
C PRO A 596 -21.23 2.22 -18.58
N TYR A 597 -20.39 1.27 -18.19
CA TYR A 597 -19.92 1.16 -16.80
C TYR A 597 -19.18 2.42 -16.33
N THR A 598 -18.40 3.06 -17.21
CA THR A 598 -17.69 4.31 -16.90
C THR A 598 -18.65 5.44 -16.54
N GLN A 599 -19.71 5.63 -17.33
CA GLN A 599 -20.74 6.64 -17.11
C GLN A 599 -21.56 6.33 -15.86
N ALA A 600 -21.90 5.05 -15.65
CA ALA A 600 -22.59 4.60 -14.44
C ALA A 600 -21.75 4.86 -13.18
N LYS A 601 -20.43 4.60 -13.24
CA LYS A 601 -19.48 4.89 -12.15
C LYS A 601 -19.36 6.39 -11.87
N GLN A 602 -19.34 7.23 -12.92
CA GLN A 602 -19.36 8.68 -12.79
C GLN A 602 -20.65 9.19 -12.14
N LEU A 603 -21.82 8.68 -12.54
CA LEU A 603 -23.10 9.02 -11.92
C LEU A 603 -23.18 8.56 -10.46
N ALA A 604 -22.67 7.37 -10.14
CA ALA A 604 -22.61 6.88 -8.76
C ALA A 604 -21.77 7.81 -7.89
N LEU A 605 -20.57 8.18 -8.35
CA LEU A 605 -19.68 9.09 -7.62
C LEU A 605 -20.31 10.48 -7.45
N LEU A 606 -20.95 11.00 -8.50
CA LEU A 606 -21.65 12.29 -8.44
C LEU A 606 -22.81 12.25 -7.44
N GLY A 607 -23.66 11.22 -7.52
CA GLY A 607 -24.76 11.00 -6.57
C GLY A 607 -24.25 10.92 -5.13
N LEU A 608 -23.16 10.19 -4.87
CA LEU A 608 -22.53 10.09 -3.55
C LEU A 608 -22.00 11.44 -3.04
N ARG A 609 -21.37 12.26 -3.89
CA ARG A 609 -20.92 13.61 -3.54
C ARG A 609 -22.09 14.54 -3.20
N CYS A 610 -23.20 14.45 -3.94
CA CYS A 610 -24.39 15.25 -3.69
C CYS A 610 -25.07 14.92 -2.36
N VAL A 611 -25.04 13.64 -1.93
CA VAL A 611 -25.66 13.17 -0.67
C VAL A 611 -24.72 13.21 0.54
N GLU A 612 -23.63 13.99 0.48
CA GLU A 612 -22.79 14.22 1.65
C GLU A 612 -23.59 14.88 2.79
N MET A 613 -23.37 14.41 4.02
CA MET A 613 -24.16 14.86 5.18
C MET A 613 -23.95 16.36 5.44
N THR A 614 -22.71 16.83 5.29
CA THR A 614 -22.33 18.24 5.44
C THR A 614 -22.46 19.00 4.12
N ARG A 615 -23.18 20.12 4.11
CA ARG A 615 -23.47 20.96 2.93
C ARG A 615 -22.21 21.43 2.22
N GLU A 616 -21.17 21.79 2.95
CA GLU A 616 -19.92 22.35 2.40
C GLU A 616 -19.13 21.34 1.55
N LYS A 617 -19.39 20.04 1.73
CA LYS A 617 -18.77 18.98 0.94
C LYS A 617 -19.54 18.65 -0.33
N ARG A 618 -20.76 19.15 -0.47
CA ARG A 618 -21.59 18.92 -1.66
C ARG A 618 -21.08 19.81 -2.79
N PRO A 619 -21.10 19.33 -4.04
CA PRO A 619 -20.80 20.16 -5.20
C PRO A 619 -21.86 21.24 -5.39
N ASP A 620 -21.47 22.37 -5.97
CA ASP A 620 -22.46 23.32 -6.52
C ASP A 620 -23.18 22.70 -7.72
N LEU A 621 -24.42 23.15 -7.97
CA LEU A 621 -25.22 22.64 -9.07
C LEU A 621 -24.57 22.88 -10.45
N THR A 622 -23.73 23.91 -10.58
CA THR A 622 -22.93 24.16 -11.80
C THR A 622 -21.86 23.07 -12.03
N GLU A 623 -21.21 22.60 -10.96
CA GLU A 623 -20.29 21.45 -11.03
C GLU A 623 -21.04 20.16 -11.39
N VAL A 624 -22.21 19.95 -10.78
CA VAL A 624 -23.08 18.80 -11.09
C VAL A 624 -23.46 18.81 -12.57
N TRP A 625 -23.88 19.97 -13.08
CA TRP A 625 -24.24 20.14 -14.49
C TRP A 625 -23.07 19.85 -15.42
N THR A 626 -21.85 20.30 -15.10
CA THR A 626 -20.67 20.05 -15.94
C THR A 626 -20.43 18.55 -16.17
N VAL A 627 -20.62 17.74 -15.12
CA VAL A 627 -20.48 16.27 -15.23
C VAL A 627 -21.67 15.67 -15.98
N VAL A 628 -22.90 16.08 -15.64
CA VAL A 628 -24.12 15.53 -16.25
C VAL A 628 -24.23 15.90 -17.72
N GLU A 629 -23.86 17.11 -18.11
CA GLU A 629 -23.88 17.58 -19.50
C GLU A 629 -23.01 16.70 -20.39
N ALA A 630 -21.81 16.32 -19.93
CA ALA A 630 -20.94 15.41 -20.65
C ALA A 630 -21.54 14.00 -20.83
N LEU A 631 -22.43 13.59 -19.92
CA LEU A 631 -23.14 12.30 -19.95
C LEU A 631 -24.43 12.35 -20.78
N VAL A 632 -25.08 13.52 -20.84
CA VAL A 632 -26.31 13.78 -21.60
C VAL A 632 -26.00 14.10 -23.06
N ARG A 633 -24.88 14.78 -23.34
CA ARG A 633 -24.34 14.85 -24.70
C ARG A 633 -24.10 13.42 -25.13
N LYS A 634 -24.90 12.97 -26.11
CA LYS A 634 -24.52 11.81 -26.92
C LYS A 634 -23.04 12.02 -27.27
N PRO A 635 -22.15 11.02 -27.07
CA PRO A 635 -20.90 11.04 -27.83
C PRO A 635 -21.35 11.31 -29.27
N PRO A 636 -20.66 12.17 -30.05
CA PRO A 636 -21.01 12.27 -31.45
C PRO A 636 -21.02 10.83 -31.95
N ALA A 637 -22.23 10.32 -32.26
CA ALA A 637 -22.33 9.12 -33.05
C ALA A 637 -21.42 9.38 -34.25
N PRO A 638 -20.71 8.39 -34.80
CA PRO A 638 -20.11 8.58 -36.11
C PRO A 638 -21.26 9.06 -37.00
N SER A 639 -21.30 10.36 -37.29
CA SER A 639 -22.56 11.04 -37.55
C SER A 639 -23.05 10.48 -38.85
N CYS A 640 -24.10 9.65 -38.81
CA CYS A 640 -24.73 9.17 -40.04
C CYS A 640 -25.07 10.44 -40.82
N PRO A 641 -24.44 10.67 -41.97
CA PRO A 641 -24.64 11.90 -42.71
C PRO A 641 -26.14 12.14 -42.92
N ALA A 642 -26.63 13.36 -42.66
CA ALA A 642 -28.08 13.63 -42.67
C ALA A 642 -28.76 13.22 -43.99
N HIS A 643 -28.02 13.20 -45.10
CA HIS A 643 -28.50 12.77 -46.41
C HIS A 643 -28.68 11.24 -46.57
N PHE A 644 -28.26 10.43 -45.59
CA PHE A 644 -28.51 8.98 -45.54
C PHE A 644 -29.85 8.64 -44.86
N ILE A 645 -30.46 9.61 -44.17
CA ILE A 645 -31.68 9.44 -43.38
C ILE A 645 -32.90 9.81 -44.24
N CYS A 646 -33.89 8.94 -44.28
CA CYS A 646 -35.16 9.18 -44.95
C CYS A 646 -35.95 10.28 -44.22
N PRO A 647 -36.34 11.38 -44.87
CA PRO A 647 -37.06 12.44 -44.17
C PRO A 647 -38.46 12.06 -43.67
N ILE A 648 -39.08 11.03 -44.26
CA ILE A 648 -40.41 10.54 -43.86
C ILE A 648 -40.29 9.59 -42.66
N LEU A 649 -39.38 8.62 -42.73
CA LEU A 649 -39.24 7.56 -41.71
C LEU A 649 -38.30 7.93 -40.56
N GLN A 650 -37.42 8.90 -40.77
CA GLN A 650 -36.34 9.27 -39.84
C GLN A 650 -35.38 8.10 -39.54
N GLU A 651 -35.23 7.19 -40.50
CA GLU A 651 -34.35 6.01 -40.46
C GLU A 651 -33.38 6.00 -41.66
N ILE A 652 -32.29 5.22 -41.59
CA ILE A 652 -31.35 5.07 -42.72
C ILE A 652 -32.04 4.41 -43.91
N MET A 653 -31.91 4.99 -45.10
CA MET A 653 -32.53 4.48 -46.32
C MET A 653 -31.87 3.17 -46.78
N ASN A 654 -32.67 2.14 -47.03
CA ASN A 654 -32.25 0.87 -47.62
C ASN A 654 -32.41 0.89 -49.15
N ASP A 655 -33.48 1.51 -49.67
CA ASP A 655 -33.70 1.73 -51.10
C ASP A 655 -33.99 3.21 -51.39
N PRO A 656 -32.97 4.08 -51.45
CA PRO A 656 -33.17 5.50 -51.67
C PRO A 656 -33.68 5.80 -53.09
N GLN A 657 -34.82 6.51 -53.19
CA GLN A 657 -35.49 6.94 -54.41
C GLN A 657 -35.66 8.46 -54.41
N MET A 658 -35.28 9.11 -55.50
CA MET A 658 -35.38 10.54 -55.68
C MET A 658 -36.72 10.92 -56.32
N ALA A 659 -37.42 11.89 -55.74
CA ALA A 659 -38.62 12.49 -56.32
C ALA A 659 -38.26 13.66 -57.26
N SER A 660 -39.22 14.16 -58.03
CA SER A 660 -38.98 15.20 -59.06
C SER A 660 -38.53 16.56 -58.52
N ASP A 661 -38.61 16.77 -57.21
CA ASP A 661 -38.10 17.95 -56.50
C ASP A 661 -36.63 17.82 -56.07
N GLY A 662 -35.99 16.68 -56.38
CA GLY A 662 -34.58 16.42 -56.08
C GLY A 662 -34.31 15.86 -54.69
N PHE A 663 -35.34 15.69 -53.85
CA PHE A 663 -35.17 15.07 -52.54
C PHE A 663 -35.24 13.55 -52.64
N THR A 664 -34.48 12.87 -51.79
CA THR A 664 -34.39 11.40 -51.76
C THR A 664 -35.06 10.84 -50.51
N TYR A 665 -35.78 9.74 -50.67
CA TYR A 665 -36.61 9.10 -49.65
C TYR A 665 -36.46 7.58 -49.72
N GLU A 666 -36.87 6.87 -48.67
CA GLU A 666 -37.05 5.42 -48.74
C GLU A 666 -38.17 5.07 -49.74
N ALA A 667 -37.90 4.12 -50.63
CA ALA A 667 -38.78 3.77 -51.75
C ALA A 667 -40.21 3.47 -51.32
N GLU A 668 -40.37 2.67 -50.27
CA GLU A 668 -41.69 2.28 -49.78
C GLU A 668 -42.45 3.47 -49.16
N ALA A 669 -41.74 4.35 -48.45
CA ALA A 669 -42.34 5.51 -47.77
C ALA A 669 -42.85 6.54 -48.78
N ILE A 670 -42.06 6.87 -49.81
CA ILE A 670 -42.46 7.85 -50.81
C ILE A 670 -43.55 7.31 -51.74
N ARG A 671 -43.56 6.01 -52.04
CA ARG A 671 -44.65 5.38 -52.79
C ARG A 671 -45.97 5.45 -52.03
N ARG A 672 -45.98 5.08 -50.74
CA ARG A 672 -47.18 5.21 -49.90
C ARG A 672 -47.69 6.65 -49.79
N TRP A 673 -46.78 7.62 -49.69
CA TRP A 673 -47.13 9.04 -49.67
C TRP A 673 -47.83 9.49 -50.96
N LEU A 674 -47.28 9.08 -52.11
CA LEU A 674 -47.87 9.39 -53.41
C LEU A 674 -49.19 8.64 -53.60
N ASP A 675 -49.25 7.34 -53.32
CA ASP A 675 -50.43 6.49 -53.51
C ASP A 675 -51.60 6.92 -52.60
N GLY A 676 -51.31 7.54 -51.45
CA GLY A 676 -52.29 8.19 -50.57
C GLY A 676 -52.97 9.46 -51.15
N GLY A 677 -52.69 9.82 -52.41
CA GLY A 677 -53.33 10.93 -53.12
C GLY A 677 -52.61 12.27 -53.01
N SER A 678 -51.46 12.34 -52.33
CA SER A 678 -50.67 13.56 -52.22
C SER A 678 -49.87 13.82 -53.51
N ASN A 679 -49.97 15.06 -54.03
CA ASN A 679 -49.15 15.55 -55.14
C ASN A 679 -48.06 16.54 -54.67
N ARG A 680 -47.75 16.57 -53.36
CA ARG A 680 -46.83 17.53 -52.76
C ARG A 680 -45.60 16.85 -52.18
N SER A 681 -44.48 17.55 -52.19
CA SER A 681 -43.21 17.16 -51.59
C SER A 681 -43.38 16.93 -50.08
N PRO A 682 -43.00 15.76 -49.54
CA PRO A 682 -42.96 15.54 -48.09
C PRO A 682 -42.03 16.50 -47.34
N MET A 683 -41.02 17.06 -48.02
CA MET A 683 -40.01 17.93 -47.40
C MET A 683 -40.37 19.41 -47.41
N THR A 684 -40.90 19.89 -48.54
CA THR A 684 -41.15 21.33 -48.73
C THR A 684 -42.64 21.68 -48.74
N ASN A 685 -43.51 20.67 -48.77
CA ASN A 685 -44.94 20.81 -48.95
C ASN A 685 -45.32 21.59 -50.23
N LEU A 686 -44.44 21.63 -51.24
CA LEU A 686 -44.71 22.23 -52.56
C LEU A 686 -45.22 21.16 -53.54
N ALA A 687 -45.97 21.57 -54.57
CA ALA A 687 -46.47 20.62 -55.57
C ALA A 687 -45.31 20.01 -56.39
N LEU A 688 -45.33 18.69 -56.58
CA LEU A 688 -44.33 17.96 -57.35
C LEU A 688 -44.61 18.09 -58.86
N PRO A 689 -43.62 18.44 -59.69
CA PRO A 689 -43.77 18.51 -61.14
C PRO A 689 -44.27 17.21 -61.79
N ASN A 690 -43.89 16.05 -61.25
CA ASN A 690 -44.42 14.74 -61.65
C ASN A 690 -44.25 13.71 -60.52
N ARG A 691 -44.83 12.52 -60.70
CA ARG A 691 -44.80 11.43 -59.69
C ARG A 691 -43.75 10.36 -59.99
N ALA A 692 -42.83 10.60 -60.93
CA ALA A 692 -41.79 9.64 -61.26
C ALA A 692 -40.75 9.59 -60.14
N LEU A 693 -40.35 8.38 -59.77
CA LEU A 693 -39.30 8.11 -58.79
C LEU A 693 -38.08 7.52 -59.48
N ILE A 694 -36.91 8.07 -59.18
CA ILE A 694 -35.65 7.65 -59.80
C ILE A 694 -34.77 6.99 -58.72
N PRO A 695 -34.31 5.73 -58.92
CA PRO A 695 -33.44 5.07 -57.95
C PRO A 695 -32.11 5.80 -57.78
N ASN A 696 -31.77 6.19 -56.55
CA ASN A 696 -30.53 6.88 -56.22
C ASN A 696 -29.43 5.85 -55.87
N ARG A 697 -28.91 5.17 -56.90
CA ARG A 697 -27.92 4.09 -56.76
C ARG A 697 -26.60 4.55 -56.13
N ALA A 698 -26.20 5.79 -56.36
CA ALA A 698 -25.00 6.38 -55.77
C ALA A 698 -25.14 6.49 -54.25
N LEU A 699 -26.25 7.09 -53.78
CA LEU A 699 -26.54 7.20 -52.36
C LEU A 699 -26.67 5.83 -51.68
N ARG A 700 -27.32 4.87 -52.36
CA ARG A 700 -27.43 3.49 -51.88
C ARG A 700 -26.06 2.84 -51.66
N SER A 701 -25.11 3.06 -52.56
CA SER A 701 -23.75 2.52 -52.44
C SER A 701 -22.99 3.17 -51.27
N SER A 702 -23.09 4.50 -51.13
CA SER A 702 -22.48 5.23 -50.01
C SER A 702 -23.04 4.82 -48.64
N ILE A 703 -24.34 4.55 -48.55
CA ILE A 703 -24.97 4.03 -47.33
C ILE A 703 -24.43 2.63 -47.01
N GLN A 704 -24.30 1.76 -48.00
CA GLN A 704 -23.77 0.39 -47.80
C GLN A 704 -22.31 0.39 -47.35
N GLU A 705 -21.46 1.21 -47.95
CA GLU A 705 -20.06 1.38 -47.51
C GLU A 705 -19.96 1.90 -46.08
N TYR A 706 -20.79 2.89 -45.72
CA TYR A 706 -20.87 3.43 -44.36
C TYR A 706 -21.30 2.38 -43.33
N LEU A 707 -22.29 1.55 -43.65
CA LEU A 707 -22.74 0.46 -42.79
C LEU A 707 -21.66 -0.62 -42.62
N GLN A 708 -20.95 -0.98 -43.69
CA GLN A 708 -19.83 -1.94 -43.64
C GLN A 708 -18.65 -1.42 -42.79
N ALA A 709 -18.28 -0.15 -42.94
CA ALA A 709 -17.22 0.47 -42.15
C ALA A 709 -17.60 0.56 -40.66
N SER A 710 -18.87 0.84 -40.36
CA SER A 710 -19.39 0.90 -38.99
C SER A 710 -19.39 -0.47 -38.30
N VAL A 711 -19.71 -1.55 -39.03
CA VAL A 711 -19.63 -2.94 -38.52
C VAL A 711 -18.17 -3.36 -38.29
N ALA A 712 -17.24 -3.01 -39.20
CA ALA A 712 -15.82 -3.31 -39.05
C ALA A 712 -15.19 -2.61 -37.82
N LEU A 713 -15.62 -1.39 -37.52
CA LEU A 713 -15.22 -0.65 -36.31
C LEU A 713 -15.80 -1.26 -35.02
N ALA A 714 -17.05 -1.75 -35.06
CA ALA A 714 -17.68 -2.46 -33.94
C ALA A 714 -16.99 -3.82 -33.65
N VAL A 715 -16.57 -4.55 -34.68
CA VAL A 715 -15.84 -5.83 -34.52
C VAL A 715 -14.41 -5.61 -33.99
N ARG A 716 -13.73 -4.53 -34.40
CA ARG A 716 -12.40 -4.17 -33.86
C ARG A 716 -12.46 -3.76 -32.39
N SER A 717 -13.53 -3.12 -31.95
CA SER A 717 -13.71 -2.71 -30.55
C SER A 717 -14.11 -3.88 -29.63
N LEU A 718 -14.67 -4.97 -30.16
CA LEU A 718 -14.89 -6.22 -29.44
C LEU A 718 -13.62 -7.07 -29.27
N ASN A 719 -12.68 -7.01 -30.23
CA ASN A 719 -11.43 -7.80 -30.19
C ASN A 719 -10.28 -7.14 -29.41
N LEU A 720 -10.43 -5.88 -28.98
CA LEU A 720 -9.46 -5.17 -28.12
C LEU A 720 -9.76 -5.29 -26.62
N ASN A 721 -10.81 -6.02 -26.24
CA ASN A 721 -11.24 -6.26 -24.85
C ASN A 721 -11.27 -7.76 -24.48
N LEU A 722 -10.45 -8.59 -25.14
CA LEU A 722 -10.16 -9.97 -24.76
C LEU A 722 -8.70 -10.10 -24.29
#